data_AF-A0A800DP22-F1
#
_entry.id   AF-A0A800DP22-F1
#
_cell.length_a   1.000
_cell.length_b   1.000
_cell.length_c   1.000
_cell.angle_alpha   90.00
_cell.angle_beta   90.00
_cell.angle_gamma   90.00
#
_symmetry.space_group_name_H-M   'P 1'
#
loop_
_entity.id
_entity.type
_entity.pdbx_description
1 polymer ?
#
loop_
_entity_poly.entity_id
_entity_poly.type
_entity_poly.pdbx_seq_one_letter_code
_entity_poly.pdbx_strand_id
1 'polypeptide(L)'
;MRAKNFIITTILLITSLVMSPISWAKIYSEEIEQTVSFDNVYDISIDNVDGDIEIHAIENLEEISVKVTKRIDARDEDIAKDYSESLEIKRLHEKDRIIFKTEAPDAFPEGILSARVNYHISVPQDIAVVTRSVRGDVIIEGVSGAQDIGAANGTVELKGVLGGFQITVVKGAIKGKIWLNGASAFSTTDGSIDLEILDTLSFPLNLETTNGDINLRLPLEYSADLEAQCENGHIISEIPLTIENQKSETILRGYFNNGGPLLKLSASNGDIKIQKISAEREKRKEGTPPLVEEEKSPRPPLIKGEEEVEVIKAQTPPSIDGVLNEKVWRNATRLSEFYLANGEASAYEFTEAYLLWDEDNFYIGVKAYDPQMPKIKISQTEFDSPVWEDDDIELLIDPNPQTQQYYHIAVNPIGTVFDQQVLRRYEPKRLGSSVEQILNTSQKETDVMWGSNCIADTEIYPDFWSVEIAIPFKSLGDSEFGIWGFNLHRKVHSQREYIYWSPTYASDEDASWPHFPERFGKLRFVVERTTSAFEPPPEYIRLDKIEISGNEIVSNAEILSIIDLKPSERFNPEEIPAIRQTLEESGLFSKVTATLSFSEDSSTLLIEVVENPFVEVVDEAQSRPVSPSISFINSLKIDGNALFTSQQLSRYFNLKTGRIVTDQISTKCRLIGELYHNRGYPLASADYRIAGGMLDITIDEGRIKQIRLVGNKRIKRDEVIKFLDISEGDVYTSDIGEEKIFRMAAKLKRENNYFLTLTDWKLDSEQKTLSIDIEEQPLGKISPHPTVNFNRVHGLMLGGGAQVTTVFAGGGRLYGGASYGISSKSWNSQLGAEKWFFNRHRFTVGGQIHKLTDTNDLGLLSEGEDFLGSALFGEAFEDYFERKGYEVWLQQQLTSSTSVKVRYADDEYSSLFINNNWSLFNPSMPKRGNPRIDDGVIRSITISYEFDTRNVKQFATRNFHIYPVPSGQTQNGWQGYFSMEYAGRELFALLTDAFGLRKGDFDFTLYKFYITRYNRLSTRQTL
;
A
#
# COMPACT_ATOMS: atom_id res chain seq x y z
N MET A 1 -20.43 58.39 45.75
CA MET A 1 -20.16 57.00 46.20
C MET A 1 -20.95 55.93 45.44
N ARG A 2 -22.23 56.14 45.07
CA ARG A 2 -23.01 55.17 44.28
C ARG A 2 -22.54 54.94 42.82
N ALA A 3 -21.95 55.95 42.17
CA ALA A 3 -21.41 55.81 40.81
C ALA A 3 -20.09 55.02 40.75
N LYS A 4 -19.21 55.11 41.76
CA LYS A 4 -17.98 54.31 41.84
C LYS A 4 -18.27 52.83 42.08
N ASN A 5 -19.31 52.52 42.87
CA ASN A 5 -19.74 51.14 43.04
C ASN A 5 -20.46 50.62 41.81
N PHE A 6 -21.26 51.43 41.10
CA PHE A 6 -21.82 51.01 39.80
C PHE A 6 -20.73 50.80 38.75
N ILE A 7 -19.63 51.57 38.78
CA ILE A 7 -18.47 51.40 37.90
C ILE A 7 -17.65 50.17 38.29
N ILE A 8 -17.46 49.84 39.58
CA ILE A 8 -16.78 48.60 39.96
C ILE A 8 -17.67 47.39 39.68
N THR A 9 -18.98 47.49 39.88
CA THR A 9 -19.92 46.42 39.55
C THR A 9 -20.12 46.29 38.04
N THR A 10 -20.08 47.37 37.27
CA THR A 10 -20.18 47.35 35.79
C THR A 10 -18.83 47.05 35.14
N ILE A 11 -17.70 47.41 35.75
CA ILE A 11 -16.38 46.91 35.35
C ILE A 11 -16.26 45.45 35.74
N LEU A 12 -16.80 44.97 36.87
CA LEU A 12 -16.92 43.55 37.17
C LEU A 12 -17.94 42.85 36.27
N LEU A 13 -18.99 43.52 35.81
CA LEU A 13 -19.98 42.96 34.87
C LEU A 13 -19.47 42.96 33.43
N ILE A 14 -18.67 43.95 33.03
CA ILE A 14 -18.03 44.07 31.72
C ILE A 14 -16.73 43.27 31.72
N THR A 15 -16.02 43.10 32.84
CA THR A 15 -14.99 42.05 32.99
C THR A 15 -15.59 40.70 33.38
N SER A 16 -16.92 40.58 33.54
CA SER A 16 -17.67 39.31 33.52
C SER A 16 -18.54 39.15 32.25
N LEU A 17 -18.48 40.09 31.29
CA LEU A 17 -19.00 39.95 29.91
C LEU A 17 -17.91 40.01 28.82
N VAL A 18 -16.74 40.62 29.08
CA VAL A 18 -15.57 40.73 28.16
C VAL A 18 -14.42 39.83 28.59
N MET A 19 -14.22 39.63 29.89
CA MET A 19 -14.10 38.24 30.29
C MET A 19 -15.55 37.88 30.51
N SER A 20 -16.16 36.89 29.87
CA SER A 20 -17.14 36.07 30.62
C SER A 20 -16.37 35.53 31.87
N PRO A 21 -16.60 34.38 32.50
CA PRO A 21 -15.42 33.54 32.49
C PRO A 21 -14.99 33.60 30.99
N ILE A 22 -13.78 34.06 30.67
CA ILE A 22 -12.99 33.14 29.85
C ILE A 22 -13.15 31.90 30.71
N SER A 23 -14.19 31.10 30.43
CA SER A 23 -14.26 29.74 30.86
C SER A 23 -13.05 29.33 30.09
N TRP A 24 -11.89 29.44 30.74
CA TRP A 24 -10.69 28.74 30.37
C TRP A 24 -11.29 27.44 29.97
N ALA A 25 -11.36 27.20 28.65
CA ALA A 25 -12.25 26.19 28.10
C ALA A 25 -12.06 25.02 29.04
N LYS A 26 -13.11 24.68 29.80
CA LYS A 26 -12.90 23.86 30.99
C LYS A 26 -12.42 22.55 30.42
N ILE A 27 -11.13 22.29 30.61
CA ILE A 27 -10.47 21.18 29.97
C ILE A 27 -10.86 20.01 30.82
N TYR A 28 -11.83 19.25 30.32
CA TYR A 28 -12.08 17.93 30.85
C TYR A 28 -11.12 16.99 30.14
N SER A 29 -10.24 16.36 30.91
CA SER A 29 -9.35 15.32 30.42
C SER A 29 -9.71 14.00 31.10
N GLU A 30 -10.00 13.00 30.30
CA GLU A 30 -10.22 11.64 30.76
C GLU A 30 -9.11 10.77 30.17
N GLU A 31 -8.42 10.03 31.04
CA GLU A 31 -7.43 9.03 30.63
C GLU A 31 -8.05 7.64 30.77
N ILE A 32 -7.97 6.88 29.69
CA ILE A 32 -8.41 5.48 29.62
C ILE A 32 -7.16 4.67 29.31
N GLU A 33 -6.79 3.78 30.21
CA GLU A 33 -5.71 2.83 30.00
C GLU A 33 -6.31 1.44 29.78
N GLN A 34 -5.90 0.79 28.70
CA GLN A 34 -6.28 -0.58 28.35
C GLN A 34 -5.02 -1.37 28.09
N THR A 35 -4.97 -2.61 28.57
CA THR A 35 -3.93 -3.57 28.17
C THR A 35 -4.54 -4.67 27.33
N VAL A 36 -3.75 -5.17 26.37
CA VAL A 36 -4.17 -6.19 25.43
C VAL A 36 -3.04 -7.22 25.27
N SER A 37 -3.33 -8.49 25.56
CA SER A 37 -2.47 -9.59 25.13
C SER A 37 -2.44 -9.64 23.60
N PHE A 38 -1.25 -9.81 23.04
CA PHE A 38 -0.98 -9.84 21.60
C PHE A 38 -0.64 -11.27 21.10
N ASP A 39 -1.04 -12.30 21.84
CA ASP A 39 -0.86 -13.69 21.42
C ASP A 39 -1.57 -13.93 20.07
N ASN A 40 -0.78 -14.14 19.00
CA ASN A 40 -1.22 -14.25 17.60
C ASN A 40 -1.79 -12.96 16.99
N VAL A 41 -1.35 -11.78 17.44
CA VAL A 41 -1.68 -10.49 16.80
C VAL A 41 -0.47 -10.00 16.03
N TYR A 42 -0.64 -9.75 14.72
CA TYR A 42 0.42 -9.31 13.82
C TYR A 42 0.27 -7.86 13.39
N ASP A 43 -0.92 -7.27 13.53
CA ASP A 43 -1.16 -5.88 13.18
C ASP A 43 -2.07 -5.13 14.17
N ILE A 44 -1.80 -3.84 14.31
CA ILE A 44 -2.61 -2.90 15.09
C ILE A 44 -3.11 -1.75 14.20
N SER A 45 -4.39 -1.46 14.31
CA SER A 45 -5.07 -0.43 13.52
C SER A 45 -5.68 0.66 14.39
N ILE A 46 -5.41 1.92 14.05
CA ILE A 46 -5.96 3.08 14.76
C ILE A 46 -6.70 3.99 13.78
N ASP A 47 -8.01 4.13 13.99
CA ASP A 47 -8.87 5.05 13.27
C ASP A 47 -9.25 6.22 14.20
N ASN A 48 -8.72 7.42 13.92
CA ASN A 48 -8.96 8.60 14.73
C ASN A 48 -9.50 9.78 13.92
N VAL A 49 -10.38 10.57 14.53
CA VAL A 49 -11.01 11.73 13.88
C VAL A 49 -10.30 13.03 14.21
N ASP A 50 -9.89 13.21 15.47
CA ASP A 50 -9.24 14.43 15.94
C ASP A 50 -8.35 14.11 17.14
N GLY A 51 -7.05 14.38 17.04
CA GLY A 51 -6.06 14.12 18.08
C GLY A 51 -4.86 13.32 17.57
N ASP A 52 -3.77 13.38 18.31
CA ASP A 52 -2.48 12.84 17.89
C ASP A 52 -2.42 11.33 18.15
N ILE A 53 -1.73 10.59 17.29
CA ILE A 53 -1.47 9.15 17.45
C ILE A 53 0.03 8.96 17.63
N GLU A 54 0.42 8.48 18.80
CA GLU A 54 1.81 8.15 19.15
C GLU A 54 1.94 6.65 19.38
N ILE A 55 2.82 6.00 18.64
CA ILE A 55 3.09 4.56 18.75
C ILE A 55 4.58 4.36 18.97
N HIS A 56 4.93 3.70 20.07
CA HIS A 56 6.30 3.44 20.47
C HIS A 56 6.51 1.94 20.67
N ALA A 57 7.53 1.40 20.01
CA ALA A 57 7.92 0.02 20.24
C ALA A 57 8.69 -0.14 21.57
N ILE A 58 8.44 -1.24 22.28
CA ILE A 58 9.14 -1.61 23.51
C ILE A 58 9.71 -3.03 23.37
N GLU A 59 10.99 -3.21 23.72
CA GLU A 59 11.64 -4.52 23.77
C GLU A 59 11.06 -5.38 24.90
N ASN A 60 10.81 -6.66 24.63
CA ASN A 60 10.28 -7.63 25.60
C ASN A 60 8.95 -7.19 26.24
N LEU A 61 8.06 -6.57 25.46
CA LEU A 61 6.74 -6.17 25.93
C LEU A 61 5.88 -7.41 26.22
N GLU A 62 5.26 -7.48 27.40
CA GLU A 62 4.37 -8.61 27.77
C GLU A 62 2.92 -8.41 27.31
N GLU A 63 2.42 -7.16 27.28
CA GLU A 63 1.09 -6.80 26.79
C GLU A 63 1.14 -5.43 26.08
N ILE A 64 0.36 -5.26 25.01
CA ILE A 64 0.18 -3.96 24.36
C ILE A 64 -0.55 -3.03 25.32
N SER A 65 0.05 -1.88 25.61
CA SER A 65 -0.55 -0.84 26.45
C SER A 65 -1.09 0.28 25.57
N VAL A 66 -2.38 0.57 25.72
CA VAL A 66 -3.07 1.63 24.98
C VAL A 66 -3.58 2.65 25.98
N LYS A 67 -2.94 3.82 25.99
CA LYS A 67 -3.36 4.97 26.76
C LYS A 67 -4.08 5.95 25.84
N VAL A 68 -5.35 6.19 26.11
CA VAL A 68 -6.18 7.14 25.37
C VAL A 68 -6.49 8.32 26.27
N THR A 69 -6.11 9.52 25.84
CA THR A 69 -6.44 10.77 26.53
C THR A 69 -7.51 11.51 25.73
N LYS A 70 -8.75 11.50 26.22
CA LYS A 70 -9.80 12.36 25.70
C LYS A 70 -9.63 13.74 26.32
N ARG A 71 -9.49 14.76 25.50
CA ARG A 71 -9.44 16.16 25.91
C ARG A 71 -10.58 16.92 25.28
N ILE A 72 -11.47 17.43 26.13
CA ILE A 72 -12.67 18.14 25.70
C ILE A 72 -12.62 19.53 26.28
N ASP A 73 -12.56 20.49 25.37
CA ASP A 73 -12.61 21.90 25.68
C ASP A 73 -14.07 22.32 25.58
N ALA A 74 -14.69 22.64 26.72
CA ALA A 74 -16.09 23.04 26.77
C ALA A 74 -16.31 24.30 27.61
N ARG A 75 -17.51 24.86 27.54
CA ARG A 75 -17.93 25.98 28.40
C ARG A 75 -18.23 25.56 29.84
N ASP A 76 -18.55 24.29 30.04
CA ASP A 76 -18.92 23.69 31.32
C ASP A 76 -18.34 22.27 31.45
N GLU A 77 -17.98 21.87 32.66
CA GLU A 77 -17.30 20.60 32.95
C GLU A 77 -18.24 19.40 32.91
N ASP A 78 -19.50 19.58 33.33
CA ASP A 78 -20.51 18.51 33.31
C ASP A 78 -20.89 18.22 31.85
N ILE A 79 -21.00 19.26 31.00
CA ILE A 79 -21.22 19.11 29.55
C ILE A 79 -20.02 18.42 28.89
N ALA A 80 -18.79 18.76 29.29
CA ALA A 80 -17.59 18.12 28.78
C ALA A 80 -17.53 16.64 29.15
N LYS A 81 -17.93 16.30 30.38
CA LYS A 81 -18.00 14.94 30.88
C LYS A 81 -19.07 14.11 30.16
N ASP A 82 -20.28 14.63 30.02
CA ASP A 82 -21.36 13.98 29.27
C ASP A 82 -20.94 13.72 27.81
N TYR A 83 -20.23 14.68 27.20
CA TYR A 83 -19.70 14.49 25.85
C TYR A 83 -18.56 13.46 25.80
N SER A 84 -17.71 13.39 26.83
CA SER A 84 -16.66 12.36 26.94
C SER A 84 -17.22 10.96 26.96
N GLU A 85 -18.35 10.77 27.65
CA GLU A 85 -19.08 9.50 27.69
C GLU A 85 -19.65 9.14 26.31
N SER A 86 -20.01 10.13 25.48
CA SER A 86 -20.48 9.92 24.10
C SER A 86 -19.37 9.66 23.06
N LEU A 87 -18.10 9.97 23.39
CA LEU A 87 -16.94 9.64 22.57
C LEU A 87 -16.52 8.20 22.86
N GLU A 88 -17.05 7.25 22.10
CA GLU A 88 -16.76 5.83 22.30
C GLU A 88 -15.42 5.44 21.65
N ILE A 89 -14.58 4.73 22.40
CA ILE A 89 -13.38 4.09 21.87
C ILE A 89 -13.71 2.61 21.69
N LYS A 90 -14.00 2.21 20.45
CA LYS A 90 -14.30 0.81 20.15
C LYS A 90 -13.01 0.05 19.95
N ARG A 91 -12.87 -1.04 20.69
CA ARG A 91 -11.86 -2.08 20.46
C ARG A 91 -12.52 -3.25 19.74
N LEU A 92 -12.04 -3.58 18.55
CA LEU A 92 -12.42 -4.77 17.81
C LEU A 92 -11.21 -5.71 17.75
N HIS A 93 -11.46 -7.01 17.94
CA HIS A 93 -10.44 -8.04 17.78
C HIS A 93 -10.90 -8.96 16.65
N GLU A 94 -10.18 -8.93 15.53
CA GLU A 94 -10.42 -9.77 14.37
C GLU A 94 -9.22 -10.72 14.22
N LYS A 95 -9.32 -11.96 14.72
CA LYS A 95 -8.26 -13.01 14.69
C LYS A 95 -6.83 -12.50 14.98
N ASP A 96 -6.13 -12.02 13.95
CA ASP A 96 -4.74 -11.54 13.87
C ASP A 96 -4.55 -10.02 14.03
N ARG A 97 -5.65 -9.26 14.14
CA ARG A 97 -5.68 -7.80 14.14
C ARG A 97 -6.40 -7.22 15.34
N ILE A 98 -5.84 -6.16 15.92
CA ILE A 98 -6.53 -5.32 16.90
C ILE A 98 -6.85 -3.95 16.29
N ILE A 99 -8.11 -3.54 16.35
CA ILE A 99 -8.57 -2.24 15.83
C ILE A 99 -9.06 -1.37 16.98
N PHE A 100 -8.50 -0.17 17.10
CA PHE A 100 -8.99 0.92 17.93
C PHE A 100 -9.63 1.99 17.06
N LYS A 101 -10.91 2.26 17.29
CA LYS A 101 -11.67 3.25 16.53
C LYS A 101 -12.32 4.28 17.45
N THR A 102 -12.05 5.55 17.20
CA THR A 102 -12.77 6.67 17.82
C THR A 102 -14.08 6.87 17.08
N GLU A 103 -15.21 6.63 17.74
CA GLU A 103 -16.53 7.03 17.26
C GLU A 103 -16.96 8.32 17.94
N ALA A 104 -17.15 9.36 17.14
CA ALA A 104 -17.61 10.66 17.60
C ALA A 104 -18.95 11.02 16.94
N PRO A 105 -19.85 11.71 17.66
CA PRO A 105 -21.07 12.25 17.06
C PRO A 105 -20.78 13.20 15.89
N ASP A 106 -21.64 13.20 14.87
CA ASP A 106 -21.47 14.01 13.64
C ASP A 106 -21.38 15.53 13.87
N ALA A 107 -21.83 16.02 15.02
CA ALA A 107 -21.79 17.43 15.39
C ALA A 107 -21.55 17.63 16.89
N PHE A 108 -20.78 18.66 17.23
CA PHE A 108 -20.60 19.07 18.63
C PHE A 108 -21.90 19.60 19.25
N PRO A 109 -22.30 19.11 20.43
CA PRO A 109 -23.37 19.70 21.22
C PRO A 109 -23.05 21.16 21.60
N GLU A 110 -24.10 21.93 21.86
CA GLU A 110 -23.96 23.33 22.27
C GLU A 110 -23.17 23.42 23.59
N GLY A 111 -22.01 24.09 23.55
CA GLY A 111 -21.12 24.22 24.71
C GLY A 111 -19.79 23.48 24.56
N ILE A 112 -19.67 22.51 23.66
CA ILE A 112 -18.39 21.88 23.27
C ILE A 112 -17.68 22.78 22.25
N LEU A 113 -16.41 23.11 22.49
CA LEU A 113 -15.60 23.98 21.64
C LEU A 113 -14.65 23.15 20.76
N SER A 114 -14.05 22.11 21.32
CA SER A 114 -13.30 21.08 20.59
C SER A 114 -13.21 19.81 21.43
N ALA A 115 -13.06 18.67 20.77
CA ALA A 115 -12.71 17.42 21.42
C ALA A 115 -11.58 16.76 20.64
N ARG A 116 -10.58 16.27 21.36
CA ARG A 116 -9.44 15.54 20.82
C ARG A 116 -9.29 14.24 21.57
N VAL A 117 -8.90 13.20 20.87
CA VAL A 117 -8.61 11.88 21.41
C VAL A 117 -7.19 11.56 21.02
N ASN A 118 -6.28 11.66 21.97
CA ASN A 118 -4.88 11.35 21.75
C ASN A 118 -4.64 9.89 22.11
N TYR A 119 -3.96 9.17 21.24
CA TYR A 119 -3.53 7.79 21.48
C TYR A 119 -2.03 7.77 21.79
N HIS A 120 -1.66 7.09 22.87
CA HIS A 120 -0.29 6.74 23.18
C HIS A 120 -0.22 5.23 23.37
N ILE A 121 0.46 4.54 22.47
CA ILE A 121 0.40 3.08 22.33
C ILE A 121 1.81 2.51 22.44
N SER A 122 1.98 1.57 23.35
CA SER A 122 3.19 0.75 23.44
C SER A 122 2.96 -0.60 22.80
N VAL A 123 3.78 -0.93 21.81
CA VAL A 123 3.66 -2.15 20.99
C VAL A 123 4.96 -2.96 20.98
N PRO A 124 4.93 -4.27 20.66
CA PRO A 124 6.16 -5.00 20.36
C PRO A 124 6.79 -4.47 19.06
N GLN A 125 8.10 -4.64 18.88
CA GLN A 125 8.84 -4.07 17.75
C GLN A 125 8.34 -4.55 16.39
N ASP A 126 8.04 -5.84 16.26
CA ASP A 126 7.72 -6.52 15.00
C ASP A 126 6.27 -6.36 14.52
N ILE A 127 5.42 -5.64 15.25
CA ILE A 127 4.01 -5.46 14.87
C ILE A 127 3.87 -4.56 13.64
N ALA A 128 2.97 -4.92 12.73
CA ALA A 128 2.55 -4.02 11.65
C ALA A 128 1.60 -2.94 12.20
N VAL A 129 1.70 -1.73 11.65
CA VAL A 129 0.94 -0.56 12.11
C VAL A 129 0.12 0.01 10.97
N VAL A 130 -1.19 0.10 11.19
CA VAL A 130 -2.13 0.76 10.29
C VAL A 130 -2.75 1.96 11.00
N THR A 131 -2.71 3.15 10.38
CA THR A 131 -3.37 4.32 10.96
C THR A 131 -4.19 5.07 9.91
N ARG A 132 -5.35 5.58 10.34
CA ARG A 132 -6.20 6.49 9.57
C ARG A 132 -6.59 7.67 10.47
N SER A 133 -6.07 8.86 10.16
CA SER A 133 -6.34 10.08 10.92
C SER A 133 -7.00 11.16 10.05
N VAL A 134 -8.03 11.83 10.57
CA VAL A 134 -8.63 13.00 9.90
C VAL A 134 -7.95 14.31 10.31
N ARG A 135 -7.68 14.51 11.60
CA ARG A 135 -6.94 15.67 12.15
C ARG A 135 -6.00 15.23 13.27
N GLY A 136 -4.74 15.63 13.22
CA GLY A 136 -3.75 15.32 14.26
C GLY A 136 -2.48 14.70 13.67
N ASP A 137 -1.38 14.81 14.41
CA ASP A 137 -0.09 14.29 13.99
C ASP A 137 0.00 12.77 14.28
N VAL A 138 0.76 12.05 13.46
CA VAL A 138 1.02 10.61 13.64
C VAL A 138 2.52 10.43 13.86
N ILE A 139 2.90 9.89 15.01
CA ILE A 139 4.29 9.67 15.41
C ILE A 139 4.50 8.17 15.63
N ILE A 140 5.43 7.56 14.89
CA ILE A 140 5.83 6.16 15.06
C ILE A 140 7.31 6.10 15.43
N GLU A 141 7.66 5.34 16.46
CA GLU A 141 9.03 5.20 16.96
C GLU A 141 9.40 3.73 17.20
N GLY A 142 10.53 3.29 16.63
CA GLY A 142 11.16 1.99 16.93
C GLY A 142 10.47 0.74 16.38
N VAL A 143 9.41 0.88 15.60
CA VAL A 143 8.65 -0.25 15.00
C VAL A 143 9.37 -0.81 13.77
N SER A 144 9.43 -2.14 13.64
CA SER A 144 10.06 -2.90 12.55
C SER A 144 9.07 -3.65 11.63
N GLY A 145 7.79 -3.76 11.99
CA GLY A 145 6.73 -4.31 11.12
C GLY A 145 6.26 -3.33 10.04
N ALA A 146 5.46 -3.76 9.06
CA ALA A 146 5.02 -2.90 7.96
C ALA A 146 4.16 -1.70 8.41
N GLN A 147 4.28 -0.54 7.74
CA GLN A 147 3.56 0.67 8.11
C GLN A 147 2.65 1.19 6.98
N ASP A 148 1.34 1.21 7.24
CA ASP A 148 0.33 1.81 6.36
C ASP A 148 -0.35 3.00 7.06
N ILE A 149 0.01 4.23 6.66
CA ILE A 149 -0.37 5.46 7.35
C ILE A 149 -1.14 6.39 6.41
N GLY A 150 -2.38 6.72 6.78
CA GLY A 150 -3.22 7.68 6.08
C GLY A 150 -3.60 8.86 6.98
N ALA A 151 -3.31 10.09 6.55
CA ALA A 151 -3.70 11.30 7.28
C ALA A 151 -4.33 12.36 6.37
N ALA A 152 -5.50 12.90 6.73
CA ALA A 152 -6.12 13.98 5.96
C ALA A 152 -5.54 15.36 6.30
N ASN A 153 -5.23 15.62 7.58
CA ASN A 153 -4.64 16.88 8.02
C ASN A 153 -3.76 16.68 9.26
N GLY A 154 -2.44 16.69 9.08
CA GLY A 154 -1.47 16.44 10.14
C GLY A 154 -0.11 16.02 9.59
N THR A 155 0.91 16.09 10.42
CA THR A 155 2.28 15.67 10.09
C THR A 155 2.49 14.21 10.48
N VAL A 156 3.12 13.43 9.60
CA VAL A 156 3.59 12.09 9.92
C VAL A 156 5.08 12.15 10.26
N GLU A 157 5.46 11.72 11.46
CA GLU A 157 6.84 11.68 11.94
C GLU A 157 7.28 10.23 12.25
N LEU A 158 8.31 9.77 11.55
CA LEU A 158 8.89 8.43 11.71
C LEU A 158 10.26 8.51 12.38
N LYS A 159 10.44 7.81 13.51
CA LYS A 159 11.65 7.87 14.33
C LYS A 159 12.28 6.49 14.48
N GLY A 160 13.31 6.23 13.66
CA GLY A 160 14.07 4.99 13.76
C GLY A 160 13.20 3.76 13.54
N VAL A 161 12.41 3.78 12.48
CA VAL A 161 11.51 2.69 12.11
C VAL A 161 12.09 1.90 10.94
N LEU A 162 11.88 0.58 10.94
CA LEU A 162 12.28 -0.35 9.89
C LEU A 162 11.00 -0.90 9.25
N GLY A 163 10.96 -1.04 7.92
CA GLY A 163 9.78 -1.61 7.28
C GLY A 163 9.60 -1.27 5.80
N GLY A 164 8.47 -1.76 5.28
CA GLY A 164 7.87 -1.28 4.04
C GLY A 164 6.81 -0.26 4.37
N PHE A 165 6.85 0.89 3.71
CA PHE A 165 6.02 2.04 4.05
C PHE A 165 5.01 2.33 2.93
N GLN A 166 3.73 2.46 3.28
CA GLN A 166 2.70 3.03 2.43
C GLN A 166 2.08 4.24 3.15
N ILE A 167 2.54 5.45 2.83
CA ILE A 167 2.14 6.67 3.55
C ILE A 167 1.47 7.66 2.61
N THR A 168 0.27 8.11 2.99
CA THR A 168 -0.50 9.09 2.23
C THR A 168 -0.99 10.21 3.14
N VAL A 169 -0.62 11.45 2.84
CA VAL A 169 -1.06 12.64 3.58
C VAL A 169 -1.75 13.63 2.65
N VAL A 170 -2.95 14.12 2.97
CA VAL A 170 -3.61 15.13 2.11
C VAL A 170 -3.06 16.53 2.40
N LYS A 171 -3.00 16.94 3.67
CA LYS A 171 -2.42 18.21 4.11
C LYS A 171 -1.48 17.98 5.28
N GLY A 172 -0.22 18.35 5.12
CA GLY A 172 0.82 18.14 6.14
C GLY A 172 2.06 17.45 5.60
N ALA A 173 3.13 17.55 6.39
CA ALA A 173 4.44 17.04 6.01
C ALA A 173 4.61 15.57 6.39
N ILE A 174 5.50 14.89 5.67
CA ILE A 174 6.02 13.58 6.06
C ILE A 174 7.49 13.78 6.40
N LYS A 175 7.92 13.41 7.59
CA LYS A 175 9.33 13.53 7.99
C LYS A 175 9.80 12.30 8.76
N GLY A 176 11.05 11.92 8.62
CA GLY A 176 11.56 10.84 9.47
C GLY A 176 12.93 10.31 9.15
N LYS A 177 13.41 9.47 10.07
CA LYS A 177 14.61 8.65 9.93
C LYS A 177 14.20 7.19 9.87
N ILE A 178 14.48 6.52 8.76
CA ILE A 178 13.92 5.20 8.46
C ILE A 178 14.98 4.24 7.92
N TRP A 179 14.77 2.95 8.15
CA TRP A 179 15.40 1.85 7.42
C TRP A 179 14.36 1.18 6.52
N LEU A 180 14.75 0.87 5.29
CA LEU A 180 13.88 0.23 4.32
C LEU A 180 14.14 -1.27 4.34
N ASN A 181 13.10 -2.11 4.23
CA ASN A 181 13.25 -3.56 4.01
C ASN A 181 12.40 -4.08 2.83
N GLY A 182 11.81 -3.17 2.05
CA GLY A 182 10.91 -3.48 0.95
C GLY A 182 10.50 -2.23 0.18
N ALA A 183 9.73 -2.44 -0.89
CA ALA A 183 9.19 -1.35 -1.70
C ALA A 183 8.34 -0.41 -0.84
N SER A 184 8.57 0.89 -0.98
CA SER A 184 7.96 1.91 -0.13
C SER A 184 7.47 3.11 -0.94
N ALA A 185 6.32 3.67 -0.57
CA ALA A 185 5.73 4.83 -1.20
C ALA A 185 5.25 5.85 -0.16
N PHE A 186 5.60 7.11 -0.40
CA PHE A 186 5.20 8.25 0.41
C PHE A 186 4.61 9.32 -0.50
N SER A 187 3.40 9.76 -0.20
CA SER A 187 2.70 10.75 -1.02
C SER A 187 2.06 11.85 -0.18
N THR A 188 2.14 13.10 -0.65
CA THR A 188 1.38 14.21 -0.06
C THR A 188 0.82 15.19 -1.09
N THR A 189 -0.36 15.79 -0.83
CA THR A 189 -0.95 16.78 -1.75
C THR A 189 -0.54 18.22 -1.41
N ASP A 190 -0.44 18.56 -0.13
CA ASP A 190 -0.15 19.91 0.37
C ASP A 190 0.79 19.82 1.57
N GLY A 191 2.07 19.59 1.29
CA GLY A 191 3.11 19.36 2.29
C GLY A 191 4.42 18.86 1.67
N SER A 192 5.50 18.98 2.44
CA SER A 192 6.84 18.52 2.03
C SER A 192 7.13 17.11 2.58
N ILE A 193 7.98 16.37 1.88
CA ILE A 193 8.54 15.09 2.32
C ILE A 193 10.00 15.32 2.71
N ASP A 194 10.38 15.01 3.94
CA ASP A 194 11.74 15.17 4.49
C ASP A 194 12.22 13.87 5.15
N LEU A 195 12.87 13.00 4.36
CA LEU A 195 13.27 11.66 4.78
C LEU A 195 14.79 11.53 4.84
N GLU A 196 15.26 10.82 5.87
CA GLU A 196 16.65 10.39 6.04
C GLU A 196 16.67 8.87 6.07
N ILE A 197 17.23 8.26 5.02
CA ILE A 197 17.39 6.81 4.93
C ILE A 197 18.68 6.45 5.64
N LEU A 198 18.61 5.63 6.69
CA LEU A 198 19.77 5.32 7.53
C LEU A 198 20.57 4.13 7.00
N ASP A 199 19.97 3.30 6.14
CA ASP A 199 20.59 2.13 5.56
C ASP A 199 21.32 2.42 4.24
N THR A 200 22.33 1.61 3.94
CA THR A 200 23.00 1.54 2.64
C THR A 200 22.30 0.59 1.67
N LEU A 201 21.57 -0.42 2.17
CA LEU A 201 20.71 -1.29 1.37
C LEU A 201 19.59 -0.47 0.73
N SER A 202 19.51 -0.56 -0.61
CA SER A 202 18.59 0.23 -1.41
C SER A 202 17.37 -0.62 -1.81
N PHE A 203 16.18 -0.03 -1.74
CA PHE A 203 14.90 -0.66 -2.09
C PHE A 203 14.10 0.30 -2.96
N PRO A 204 13.10 -0.18 -3.75
CA PRO A 204 12.24 0.71 -4.52
C PRO A 204 11.57 1.74 -3.61
N LEU A 205 11.74 3.02 -3.91
CA LEU A 205 11.21 4.12 -3.11
C LEU A 205 10.54 5.14 -4.01
N ASN A 206 9.24 5.37 -3.81
CA ASN A 206 8.49 6.39 -4.54
C ASN A 206 8.09 7.53 -3.60
N LEU A 207 8.58 8.74 -3.86
CA LEU A 207 8.22 9.96 -3.13
C LEU A 207 7.47 10.90 -4.07
N GLU A 208 6.24 11.26 -3.72
CA GLU A 208 5.38 12.12 -4.54
C GLU A 208 4.80 13.29 -3.75
N THR A 209 4.90 14.51 -4.28
CA THR A 209 4.18 15.67 -3.75
C THR A 209 3.58 16.55 -4.83
N THR A 210 2.38 17.10 -4.57
CA THR A 210 1.77 18.10 -5.46
C THR A 210 2.21 19.52 -5.11
N ASN A 211 2.16 19.92 -3.85
CA ASN A 211 2.57 21.26 -3.39
C ASN A 211 3.50 21.15 -2.17
N GLY A 212 4.79 21.05 -2.42
CA GLY A 212 5.81 20.93 -1.39
C GLY A 212 7.12 20.40 -1.95
N ASP A 213 8.16 20.45 -1.11
CA ASP A 213 9.49 20.01 -1.49
C ASP A 213 9.71 18.55 -1.11
N ILE A 214 10.58 17.85 -1.85
CA ILE A 214 11.12 16.56 -1.46
C ILE A 214 12.58 16.76 -1.05
N ASN A 215 12.88 16.54 0.22
CA ASN A 215 14.24 16.53 0.77
C ASN A 215 14.58 15.10 1.18
N LEU A 216 15.52 14.48 0.48
CA LEU A 216 15.95 13.12 0.73
C LEU A 216 17.42 13.11 1.13
N ARG A 217 17.71 12.63 2.34
CA ARG A 217 19.07 12.42 2.85
C ARG A 217 19.43 10.95 2.74
N LEU A 218 20.52 10.64 2.04
CA LEU A 218 21.00 9.28 1.81
C LEU A 218 22.46 9.13 2.28
N PRO A 219 22.89 7.93 2.69
CA PRO A 219 24.31 7.63 2.86
C PRO A 219 25.05 7.80 1.54
N LEU A 220 26.35 8.11 1.60
CA LEU A 220 27.15 8.32 0.39
C LEU A 220 27.24 7.05 -0.47
N GLU A 221 27.12 5.88 0.17
CA GLU A 221 27.21 4.54 -0.44
C GLU A 221 25.85 4.03 -0.97
N TYR A 222 24.77 4.81 -0.83
CA TYR A 222 23.43 4.43 -1.29
C TYR A 222 23.38 4.25 -2.82
N SER A 223 22.93 3.10 -3.30
CA SER A 223 23.02 2.69 -4.72
C SER A 223 21.64 2.47 -5.31
N ALA A 224 21.16 3.41 -6.13
CA ALA A 224 19.82 3.39 -6.69
C ALA A 224 19.75 4.05 -8.06
N ASP A 225 18.87 3.55 -8.92
CA ASP A 225 18.48 4.25 -10.15
C ASP A 225 17.56 5.41 -9.79
N LEU A 226 17.89 6.61 -10.25
CA LEU A 226 17.14 7.82 -9.94
C LEU A 226 16.27 8.23 -11.14
N GLU A 227 14.96 8.29 -10.92
CA GLU A 227 14.04 9.04 -11.76
C GLU A 227 13.44 10.19 -10.94
N ALA A 228 14.02 11.38 -11.09
CA ALA A 228 13.50 12.60 -10.48
C ALA A 228 12.85 13.51 -11.53
N GLN A 229 11.63 13.96 -11.25
CA GLN A 229 10.89 14.89 -12.08
C GLN A 229 10.22 15.96 -11.23
N CYS A 230 10.34 17.22 -11.65
CA CYS A 230 9.49 18.30 -11.17
C CYS A 230 8.80 19.05 -12.32
N GLU A 231 7.63 19.64 -12.11
CA GLU A 231 7.01 20.51 -13.14
C GLU A 231 7.42 21.97 -12.95
N ASN A 232 7.30 22.48 -11.72
CA ASN A 232 7.62 23.86 -11.34
C ASN A 232 8.59 23.90 -10.15
N GLY A 233 9.86 23.53 -10.38
CA GLY A 233 10.91 23.55 -9.37
C GLY A 233 12.28 23.20 -9.92
N HIS A 234 13.23 22.94 -9.04
CA HIS A 234 14.59 22.53 -9.39
C HIS A 234 14.96 21.19 -8.74
N ILE A 235 15.77 20.40 -9.45
CA ILE A 235 16.35 19.17 -8.94
C ILE A 235 17.82 19.43 -8.59
N ILE A 236 18.19 19.21 -7.32
CA ILE A 236 19.54 19.40 -6.80
C ILE A 236 20.00 18.10 -6.16
N SER A 237 21.15 17.58 -6.57
CA SER A 237 21.80 16.43 -5.91
C SER A 237 23.19 16.83 -5.42
N GLU A 238 23.44 16.63 -4.13
CA GLU A 238 24.76 16.74 -3.51
C GLU A 238 25.54 15.42 -3.56
N ILE A 239 24.85 14.31 -3.83
CA ILE A 239 25.46 12.99 -4.03
C ILE A 239 25.88 12.89 -5.50
N PRO A 240 27.13 12.49 -5.80
CA PRO A 240 27.58 12.26 -7.16
C PRO A 240 26.68 11.24 -7.87
N LEU A 241 26.12 11.63 -9.02
CA LEU A 241 25.31 10.74 -9.84
C LEU A 241 25.83 10.69 -11.27
N THR A 242 25.73 9.52 -11.89
CA THR A 242 26.03 9.37 -13.32
C THR A 242 24.75 9.66 -14.11
N ILE A 243 24.79 10.70 -14.93
CA ILE A 243 23.62 11.16 -15.69
C ILE A 243 23.53 10.38 -17.00
N GLU A 244 22.44 9.66 -17.21
CA GLU A 244 22.19 8.93 -18.46
C GLU A 244 21.49 9.78 -19.51
N ASN A 245 20.54 10.62 -19.08
CA ASN A 245 19.77 11.47 -19.98
C ASN A 245 19.18 12.66 -19.23
N GLN A 246 19.73 13.86 -19.43
CA GLN A 246 19.16 15.09 -18.91
C GLN A 246 18.47 15.85 -20.04
N LYS A 247 17.15 15.71 -20.15
CA LYS A 247 16.36 16.40 -21.18
C LYS A 247 16.02 17.85 -20.81
N SER A 248 16.05 18.21 -19.52
CA SER A 248 15.76 19.56 -18.99
C SER A 248 16.29 19.73 -17.54
N GLU A 249 16.25 20.95 -17.00
CA GLU A 249 16.52 21.22 -15.56
C GLU A 249 15.45 20.63 -14.60
N THR A 250 14.36 20.11 -15.17
CA THR A 250 13.17 19.62 -14.46
C THR A 250 13.01 18.10 -14.49
N ILE A 251 13.88 17.40 -15.23
CA ILE A 251 13.90 15.93 -15.31
C ILE A 251 15.34 15.49 -15.18
N LEU A 252 15.63 14.72 -14.14
CA LEU A 252 16.94 14.13 -13.87
C LEU A 252 16.80 12.62 -13.87
N ARG A 253 17.44 11.98 -14.84
CA ARG A 253 17.58 10.52 -14.91
C ARG A 253 19.05 10.14 -14.88
N GLY A 254 19.37 9.22 -14.02
CA GLY A 254 20.72 8.74 -13.81
C GLY A 254 20.72 7.74 -12.67
N TYR A 255 21.89 7.48 -12.11
CA TYR A 255 22.01 6.55 -11.01
C TYR A 255 23.04 7.04 -9.99
N PHE A 256 22.79 6.73 -8.72
CA PHE A 256 23.76 6.89 -7.64
C PHE A 256 24.70 5.70 -7.61
N ASN A 257 25.99 5.96 -7.43
CA ASN A 257 27.03 4.93 -7.37
C ASN A 257 26.96 3.97 -8.56
N ASN A 258 26.48 2.73 -8.34
CA ASN A 258 26.40 1.67 -9.34
C ASN A 258 24.98 1.43 -9.89
N GLY A 259 23.99 2.23 -9.53
CA GLY A 259 22.58 1.95 -9.82
C GLY A 259 21.98 0.92 -8.87
N GLY A 260 20.70 0.59 -9.07
CA GLY A 260 19.97 -0.29 -8.16
C GLY A 260 18.46 -0.05 -8.20
N PRO A 261 17.70 -0.50 -7.18
CA PRO A 261 16.26 -0.33 -7.14
C PRO A 261 15.81 1.11 -7.40
N LEU A 262 14.69 1.26 -8.11
CA LEU A 262 14.23 2.56 -8.58
C LEU A 262 13.84 3.48 -7.43
N LEU A 263 14.55 4.61 -7.33
CA LEU A 263 14.21 5.77 -6.54
C LEU A 263 13.48 6.78 -7.42
N LYS A 264 12.16 6.82 -7.30
CA LYS A 264 11.29 7.71 -8.05
C LYS A 264 10.89 8.91 -7.19
N LEU A 265 11.22 10.12 -7.65
CA LEU A 265 10.92 11.36 -6.96
C LEU A 265 10.09 12.27 -7.88
N SER A 266 8.89 12.65 -7.45
CA SER A 266 7.97 13.45 -8.28
C SER A 266 7.41 14.64 -7.49
N ALA A 267 7.65 15.87 -7.97
CA ALA A 267 7.13 17.09 -7.35
C ALA A 267 6.44 18.01 -8.38
N SER A 268 5.13 18.27 -8.26
CA SER A 268 4.45 19.17 -9.20
C SER A 268 4.85 20.63 -8.98
N ASN A 269 4.73 21.12 -7.74
CA ASN A 269 5.10 22.49 -7.34
C ASN A 269 6.03 22.46 -6.12
N GLY A 270 7.34 22.25 -6.36
CA GLY A 270 8.37 22.25 -5.33
C GLY A 270 9.71 21.71 -5.83
N ASP A 271 10.74 21.89 -5.02
CA ASP A 271 12.09 21.44 -5.31
C ASP A 271 12.31 19.99 -4.88
N ILE A 272 13.18 19.28 -5.60
CA ILE A 272 13.70 17.96 -5.20
C ILE A 272 15.17 18.13 -4.82
N LYS A 273 15.51 17.85 -3.56
CA LYS A 273 16.87 17.94 -3.02
C LYS A 273 17.32 16.59 -2.49
N ILE A 274 18.45 16.11 -3.01
CA ILE A 274 19.07 14.87 -2.60
C ILE A 274 20.40 15.21 -1.96
N GLN A 275 20.56 14.86 -0.68
CA GLN A 275 21.66 15.31 0.16
C GLN A 275 22.39 14.12 0.78
N LYS A 276 23.67 14.30 1.07
CA LYS A 276 24.44 13.30 1.83
C LYS A 276 24.13 13.44 3.34
N ILE A 277 24.10 12.31 4.05
CA ILE A 277 24.09 12.34 5.52
C ILE A 277 25.45 12.86 6.01
N SER A 278 25.46 14.00 6.69
CA SER A 278 26.69 14.62 7.22
C SER A 278 27.11 13.95 8.55
N ALA A 279 28.32 13.38 8.60
CA ALA A 279 28.90 12.65 9.73
C ALA A 279 29.25 13.50 11.00
N GLU A 280 28.56 14.62 11.25
CA GLU A 280 28.97 15.61 12.27
C GLU A 280 28.21 15.57 13.62
N ARG A 281 27.49 14.51 13.97
CA ARG A 281 26.75 14.46 15.27
C ARG A 281 27.08 13.34 16.25
N GLU A 282 28.05 12.48 15.98
CA GLU A 282 28.43 11.41 16.94
C GLU A 282 29.55 11.77 17.93
N LYS A 283 30.13 12.98 17.87
CA LYS A 283 31.23 13.39 18.77
C LYS A 283 30.83 13.94 20.15
N ARG A 284 29.63 13.64 20.67
CA ARG A 284 29.28 14.00 22.06
C ARG A 284 28.53 12.89 22.78
N LYS A 285 29.29 12.01 23.44
CA LYS A 285 29.12 11.60 24.85
C LYS A 285 30.22 10.59 25.23
N GLU A 286 31.45 11.08 25.43
CA GLU A 286 32.41 10.41 26.31
C GLU A 286 32.20 10.95 27.73
N GLY A 287 31.82 10.08 28.68
CA GLY A 287 31.72 10.48 30.08
C GLY A 287 30.92 9.56 31.02
N THR A 288 31.45 8.35 31.30
CA THR A 288 31.28 7.50 32.52
C THR A 288 29.95 6.75 32.78
N PRO A 289 29.94 5.59 33.52
CA PRO A 289 30.90 4.45 33.66
C PRO A 289 30.28 3.09 33.20
N PRO A 290 31.01 1.96 33.19
CA PRO A 290 30.56 0.72 32.56
C PRO A 290 29.53 -0.04 33.43
N LEU A 291 28.49 -0.57 32.79
CA LEU A 291 27.68 -1.65 33.34
C LEU A 291 28.15 -2.95 32.69
N VAL A 292 28.78 -3.77 33.55
CA VAL A 292 28.99 -5.22 33.49
C VAL A 292 28.83 -5.87 32.12
N GLU A 293 29.96 -6.24 31.52
CA GLU A 293 30.01 -7.26 30.46
C GLU A 293 29.43 -8.57 31.02
N GLU A 294 28.25 -8.97 30.54
CA GLU A 294 27.91 -10.39 30.51
C GLU A 294 28.77 -11.04 29.42
N GLU A 295 29.63 -11.97 29.87
CA GLU A 295 30.41 -12.84 28.99
C GLU A 295 29.50 -13.50 27.96
N LYS A 296 29.56 -13.00 26.72
CA LYS A 296 29.10 -13.77 25.56
C LYS A 296 29.87 -15.08 25.59
N SER A 297 29.13 -16.16 25.80
CA SER A 297 29.61 -17.52 25.65
C SER A 297 30.42 -17.64 24.35
N PRO A 298 31.55 -18.37 24.34
CA PRO A 298 32.39 -18.48 23.16
C PRO A 298 31.56 -19.02 22.00
N ARG A 299 31.68 -18.36 20.84
CA ARG A 299 31.11 -18.85 19.58
C ARG A 299 31.50 -20.33 19.41
N PRO A 300 30.57 -21.20 19.01
CA PRO A 300 30.93 -22.59 18.73
C PRO A 300 32.06 -22.61 17.68
N PRO A 301 33.02 -23.53 17.80
CA PRO A 301 34.14 -23.63 16.88
C PRO A 301 33.62 -23.89 15.45
N LEU A 302 34.27 -23.26 14.46
CA LEU A 302 34.18 -23.61 13.04
C LEU A 302 34.55 -25.09 12.87
N ILE A 303 33.57 -25.96 12.65
CA ILE A 303 33.81 -27.38 12.37
C ILE A 303 32.87 -27.79 11.23
N LYS A 304 33.33 -27.66 9.97
CA LYS A 304 33.09 -28.58 8.82
C LYS A 304 33.41 -28.01 7.42
N GLY A 305 33.71 -26.72 7.27
CA GLY A 305 34.03 -26.13 5.97
C GLY A 305 35.37 -26.55 5.33
N GLU A 306 36.20 -27.32 6.02
CA GLU A 306 37.50 -27.79 5.51
C GLU A 306 37.49 -29.25 5.02
N GLU A 307 36.37 -29.98 5.10
CA GLU A 307 36.32 -31.37 4.64
C GLU A 307 36.27 -31.44 3.11
N GLU A 308 37.36 -31.91 2.53
CA GLU A 308 37.46 -32.27 1.11
C GLU A 308 36.60 -33.51 0.84
N VAL A 309 35.57 -33.34 0.01
CA VAL A 309 34.66 -34.42 -0.39
C VAL A 309 35.10 -35.01 -1.71
N GLU A 310 35.27 -36.34 -1.75
CA GLU A 310 35.57 -37.06 -2.98
C GLU A 310 34.32 -37.20 -3.85
N VAL A 311 34.38 -36.74 -5.10
CA VAL A 311 33.35 -36.98 -6.12
C VAL A 311 33.79 -38.17 -6.96
N ILE A 312 33.00 -39.25 -6.92
CA ILE A 312 33.37 -40.49 -7.59
C ILE A 312 33.01 -40.46 -9.08
N LYS A 313 33.81 -41.16 -9.88
CA LYS A 313 33.55 -41.32 -11.31
C LYS A 313 32.35 -42.25 -11.55
N ALA A 314 31.40 -41.80 -12.37
CA ALA A 314 30.27 -42.60 -12.83
C ALA A 314 30.78 -43.73 -13.74
N GLN A 315 30.28 -44.95 -13.49
CA GLN A 315 30.56 -46.10 -14.37
C GLN A 315 29.78 -46.02 -15.69
N THR A 316 28.59 -45.44 -15.62
CA THR A 316 27.70 -45.16 -16.75
C THR A 316 27.05 -43.79 -16.53
N PRO A 317 26.93 -42.95 -17.56
CA PRO A 317 26.21 -41.68 -17.45
C PRO A 317 24.77 -41.89 -16.98
N PRO A 318 24.25 -41.09 -16.02
CA PRO A 318 22.84 -41.11 -15.65
C PRO A 318 21.95 -40.61 -16.79
N SER A 319 20.67 -41.01 -16.80
CA SER A 319 19.65 -40.31 -17.59
C SER A 319 19.38 -38.97 -16.91
N ILE A 320 19.02 -37.94 -17.67
CA ILE A 320 18.60 -36.65 -17.11
C ILE A 320 17.11 -36.51 -17.41
N ASP A 321 16.28 -37.06 -16.53
CA ASP A 321 14.82 -37.05 -16.61
C ASP A 321 14.12 -36.60 -15.33
N GLY A 322 14.91 -36.20 -14.33
CA GLY A 322 14.48 -35.69 -13.03
C GLY A 322 14.25 -36.79 -12.00
N VAL A 323 14.47 -38.07 -12.34
CA VAL A 323 14.15 -39.22 -11.49
C VAL A 323 15.42 -39.91 -10.99
N LEU A 324 15.81 -39.63 -9.75
CA LEU A 324 17.03 -40.15 -9.10
C LEU A 324 16.91 -41.62 -8.64
N ASN A 325 16.60 -42.54 -9.55
CA ASN A 325 16.36 -43.95 -9.21
C ASN A 325 17.46 -44.91 -9.70
N GLU A 326 18.32 -44.49 -10.64
CA GLU A 326 19.32 -45.37 -11.23
C GLU A 326 20.39 -45.81 -10.24
N LYS A 327 21.02 -46.95 -10.53
CA LYS A 327 22.05 -47.52 -9.66
C LYS A 327 23.26 -46.60 -9.50
N VAL A 328 23.57 -45.80 -10.52
CA VAL A 328 24.70 -44.87 -10.48
C VAL A 328 24.55 -43.83 -9.36
N TRP A 329 23.33 -43.34 -9.11
CA TRP A 329 23.04 -42.38 -8.04
C TRP A 329 23.18 -42.98 -6.63
N ARG A 330 22.95 -44.29 -6.46
CA ARG A 330 23.13 -44.97 -5.16
C ARG A 330 24.59 -45.05 -4.72
N ASN A 331 25.50 -45.10 -5.69
CA ASN A 331 26.93 -45.12 -5.42
C ASN A 331 27.53 -43.72 -5.34
N ALA A 332 26.78 -42.70 -5.76
CA ALA A 332 27.23 -41.32 -5.81
C ALA A 332 27.72 -40.80 -4.46
N THR A 333 28.49 -39.73 -4.54
CA THR A 333 28.89 -38.97 -3.37
C THR A 333 27.67 -38.23 -2.83
N ARG A 334 27.18 -38.62 -1.65
CA ARG A 334 25.97 -38.07 -1.03
C ARG A 334 26.31 -36.95 -0.06
N LEU A 335 25.65 -35.81 -0.21
CA LEU A 335 25.61 -34.70 0.72
C LEU A 335 24.23 -34.69 1.39
N SER A 336 24.15 -34.87 2.70
CA SER A 336 22.87 -34.96 3.43
C SER A 336 22.79 -34.06 4.66
N GLU A 337 23.85 -33.30 4.94
CA GLU A 337 23.90 -32.37 6.06
C GLU A 337 23.84 -30.95 5.51
N PHE A 338 22.65 -30.36 5.58
CA PHE A 338 22.39 -28.97 5.22
C PHE A 338 22.08 -28.17 6.48
N TYR A 339 22.53 -26.92 6.48
CA TYR A 339 22.44 -26.03 7.63
C TYR A 339 21.86 -24.69 7.20
N LEU A 340 21.37 -23.93 8.18
CA LEU A 340 20.96 -22.55 7.97
C LEU A 340 22.17 -21.71 7.54
N ALA A 341 21.92 -20.58 6.86
CA ALA A 341 22.97 -19.69 6.35
C ALA A 341 24.01 -19.26 7.40
N ASN A 342 23.55 -19.01 8.63
CA ASN A 342 24.39 -18.62 9.77
C ASN A 342 25.16 -19.81 10.40
N GLY A 343 24.87 -21.04 9.97
CA GLY A 343 25.48 -22.27 10.45
C GLY A 343 25.09 -22.70 11.86
N GLU A 344 24.08 -22.07 12.47
CA GLU A 344 23.71 -22.29 13.88
C GLU A 344 22.85 -23.55 14.08
N ALA A 345 22.10 -23.97 13.07
CA ALA A 345 21.23 -25.14 13.12
C ALA A 345 21.23 -25.93 11.80
N SER A 346 20.90 -27.22 11.90
CA SER A 346 20.57 -28.05 10.74
C SER A 346 19.23 -27.62 10.16
N ALA A 347 19.13 -27.65 8.82
CA ALA A 347 17.90 -27.32 8.10
C ALA A 347 16.75 -28.27 8.50
N TYR A 348 15.55 -27.72 8.69
CA TYR A 348 14.34 -28.52 8.92
C TYR A 348 13.88 -29.20 7.61
N GLU A 349 14.03 -28.50 6.47
CA GLU A 349 13.75 -28.96 5.12
C GLU A 349 14.86 -29.88 4.65
N PHE A 350 14.64 -31.17 4.89
CA PHE A 350 15.59 -32.20 4.50
C PHE A 350 15.91 -32.11 3.00
N THR A 351 17.21 -32.09 2.69
CA THR A 351 17.73 -31.99 1.33
C THR A 351 18.87 -32.97 1.17
N GLU A 352 18.84 -33.73 0.08
CA GLU A 352 19.89 -34.67 -0.28
C GLU A 352 20.45 -34.30 -1.64
N ALA A 353 21.77 -34.20 -1.75
CA ALA A 353 22.44 -34.02 -3.03
C ALA A 353 23.37 -35.19 -3.34
N TYR A 354 23.49 -35.53 -4.62
CA TYR A 354 24.27 -36.63 -5.14
C TYR A 354 25.20 -36.08 -6.22
N LEU A 355 26.50 -36.34 -6.08
CA LEU A 355 27.53 -35.84 -6.99
C LEU A 355 28.24 -37.00 -7.70
N LEU A 356 28.39 -36.87 -9.03
CA LEU A 356 29.07 -37.82 -9.91
C LEU A 356 29.82 -37.08 -11.02
N TRP A 357 30.78 -37.74 -11.68
CA TRP A 357 31.42 -37.18 -12.86
C TRP A 357 31.84 -38.25 -13.89
N ASP A 358 32.00 -37.87 -15.15
CA ASP A 358 32.65 -38.70 -16.18
C ASP A 358 33.62 -37.87 -17.04
N GLU A 359 34.09 -38.38 -18.17
CA GLU A 359 34.99 -37.65 -19.06
C GLU A 359 34.41 -36.34 -19.63
N ASP A 360 33.09 -36.23 -19.72
CA ASP A 360 32.40 -35.17 -20.44
C ASP A 360 31.64 -34.21 -19.50
N ASN A 361 31.06 -34.71 -18.40
CA ASN A 361 30.14 -33.95 -17.55
C ASN A 361 30.37 -34.12 -16.04
N PHE A 362 30.02 -33.07 -15.30
CA PHE A 362 29.75 -33.10 -13.87
C PHE A 362 28.24 -33.25 -13.65
N TYR A 363 27.83 -34.25 -12.87
CA TYR A 363 26.42 -34.56 -12.62
C TYR A 363 26.03 -34.24 -11.18
N ILE A 364 24.88 -33.58 -11.02
CA ILE A 364 24.29 -33.23 -9.73
C ILE A 364 22.85 -33.73 -9.72
N GLY A 365 22.51 -34.52 -8.71
CA GLY A 365 21.15 -34.92 -8.39
C GLY A 365 20.74 -34.30 -7.06
N VAL A 366 19.54 -33.74 -6.95
CA VAL A 366 19.03 -33.22 -5.66
C VAL A 366 17.62 -33.71 -5.40
N LYS A 367 17.34 -34.14 -4.16
CA LYS A 367 16.00 -34.33 -3.61
C LYS A 367 15.73 -33.26 -2.57
N ALA A 368 14.73 -32.42 -2.84
CA ALA A 368 14.35 -31.28 -2.02
C ALA A 368 13.00 -31.58 -1.34
N TYR A 369 13.03 -32.12 -0.12
CA TYR A 369 11.81 -32.44 0.63
C TYR A 369 11.16 -31.17 1.17
N ASP A 370 9.83 -31.10 1.07
CA ASP A 370 9.07 -29.96 1.58
C ASP A 370 7.72 -30.43 2.15
N PRO A 371 7.46 -30.23 3.47
CA PRO A 371 6.17 -30.62 4.05
C PRO A 371 4.99 -29.80 3.51
N GLN A 372 5.26 -28.69 2.81
CA GLN A 372 4.29 -27.81 2.19
C GLN A 372 4.44 -27.80 0.65
N MET A 373 4.78 -28.94 0.02
CA MET A 373 4.86 -29.09 -1.44
C MET A 373 3.79 -28.35 -2.24
N PRO A 374 2.49 -28.34 -1.87
CA PRO A 374 1.47 -27.59 -2.61
C PRO A 374 1.57 -26.05 -2.56
N LYS A 375 2.51 -25.49 -1.80
CA LYS A 375 2.71 -24.05 -1.58
C LYS A 375 4.10 -23.56 -1.99
N ILE A 376 4.94 -24.42 -2.56
CA ILE A 376 6.22 -23.98 -3.12
C ILE A 376 5.94 -22.98 -4.26
N LYS A 377 6.77 -21.95 -4.36
CA LYS A 377 6.57 -20.88 -5.31
C LYS A 377 7.19 -21.23 -6.66
N ILE A 378 6.39 -21.08 -7.71
CA ILE A 378 6.82 -21.25 -9.10
C ILE A 378 6.26 -20.08 -9.91
N SER A 379 7.14 -19.24 -10.45
CA SER A 379 6.79 -18.05 -11.22
C SER A 379 7.65 -17.88 -12.48
N GLN A 380 8.88 -18.38 -12.43
CA GLN A 380 9.91 -18.22 -13.44
C GLN A 380 9.89 -19.37 -14.45
N THR A 381 9.66 -19.05 -15.73
CA THR A 381 9.43 -20.06 -16.79
C THR A 381 10.38 -19.93 -17.98
N GLU A 382 11.22 -18.90 -17.98
CA GLU A 382 12.10 -18.52 -19.08
C GLU A 382 13.56 -18.76 -18.69
N PHE A 383 14.38 -19.21 -19.62
CA PHE A 383 15.81 -19.36 -19.40
C PHE A 383 16.43 -18.00 -19.03
N ASP A 384 17.35 -17.98 -18.07
CA ASP A 384 17.97 -16.78 -17.48
C ASP A 384 17.00 -15.78 -16.84
N SER A 385 15.78 -16.22 -16.54
CA SER A 385 14.89 -15.47 -15.66
C SER A 385 15.41 -15.50 -14.21
N PRO A 386 15.00 -14.56 -13.34
CA PRO A 386 15.42 -14.49 -11.93
C PRO A 386 14.92 -15.69 -11.10
N VAL A 387 15.47 -16.89 -11.35
CA VAL A 387 15.04 -18.16 -10.76
C VAL A 387 15.02 -18.14 -9.23
N TRP A 388 15.93 -17.37 -8.61
CA TRP A 388 15.96 -17.12 -7.17
C TRP A 388 14.72 -16.44 -6.60
N GLU A 389 13.76 -15.99 -7.42
CA GLU A 389 12.44 -15.52 -6.95
C GLU A 389 11.48 -16.68 -6.62
N ASP A 390 11.81 -17.91 -7.02
CA ASP A 390 11.04 -19.13 -6.76
C ASP A 390 11.63 -19.93 -5.56
N ASP A 391 11.05 -21.09 -5.27
CA ASP A 391 11.82 -22.17 -4.66
C ASP A 391 12.83 -22.67 -5.70
N ASP A 392 14.09 -22.88 -5.31
CA ASP A 392 15.14 -23.30 -6.24
C ASP A 392 16.30 -24.05 -5.57
N ILE A 393 17.07 -24.73 -6.41
CA ILE A 393 18.40 -25.26 -6.12
C ILE A 393 19.42 -24.42 -6.87
N GLU A 394 20.37 -23.88 -6.13
CA GLU A 394 21.44 -23.05 -6.66
C GLU A 394 22.81 -23.74 -6.42
N LEU A 395 23.64 -23.73 -7.47
CA LEU A 395 24.95 -24.36 -7.54
C LEU A 395 26.01 -23.29 -7.76
N LEU A 396 27.00 -23.25 -6.88
CA LEU A 396 28.16 -22.38 -7.02
C LEU A 396 29.41 -23.22 -7.24
N ILE A 397 30.02 -23.08 -8.41
CA ILE A 397 31.08 -23.97 -8.89
C ILE A 397 32.33 -23.15 -9.22
N ASP A 398 33.40 -23.37 -8.47
CA ASP A 398 34.73 -22.80 -8.68
C ASP A 398 35.70 -23.91 -9.12
N PRO A 399 35.83 -24.18 -10.43
CA PRO A 399 36.65 -25.29 -10.92
C PRO A 399 38.15 -25.01 -10.85
N ASN A 400 38.55 -23.77 -10.59
CA ASN A 400 39.94 -23.36 -10.48
C ASN A 400 40.05 -22.17 -9.52
N PRO A 401 40.33 -22.41 -8.22
CA PRO A 401 40.42 -21.34 -7.23
C PRO A 401 41.50 -20.30 -7.51
N GLN A 402 42.48 -20.60 -8.37
CA GLN A 402 43.50 -19.65 -8.82
C GLN A 402 42.96 -18.67 -9.86
N THR A 403 41.87 -19.01 -10.54
CA THR A 403 41.15 -18.09 -11.41
C THR A 403 40.33 -17.10 -10.58
N GLN A 404 40.16 -15.90 -11.12
CA GLN A 404 39.30 -14.87 -10.54
C GLN A 404 37.86 -15.04 -11.03
N GLN A 405 37.36 -16.28 -11.17
CA GLN A 405 36.01 -16.54 -11.65
C GLN A 405 35.42 -17.81 -11.05
N TYR A 406 34.08 -17.88 -10.97
CA TYR A 406 33.31 -19.08 -10.64
C TYR A 406 31.97 -19.01 -11.37
N TYR A 407 31.21 -20.09 -11.35
CA TYR A 407 29.96 -20.25 -12.08
C TYR A 407 28.79 -20.43 -11.12
N HIS A 408 27.65 -19.87 -11.49
CA HIS A 408 26.41 -19.96 -10.76
C HIS A 408 25.35 -20.57 -11.69
N ILE A 409 24.67 -21.61 -11.23
CA ILE A 409 23.52 -22.21 -11.92
C ILE A 409 22.38 -22.33 -10.90
N ALA A 410 21.19 -21.86 -11.23
CA ALA A 410 19.99 -22.02 -10.42
C ALA A 410 18.91 -22.77 -11.21
N VAL A 411 18.19 -23.68 -10.55
CA VAL A 411 17.11 -24.47 -11.16
C VAL A 411 15.91 -24.52 -10.23
N ASN A 412 14.73 -24.13 -10.74
CA ASN A 412 13.47 -24.22 -9.98
C ASN A 412 12.75 -25.57 -10.17
N PRO A 413 11.67 -25.87 -9.42
CA PRO A 413 10.93 -27.14 -9.49
C PRO A 413 10.38 -27.52 -10.87
N ILE A 414 10.31 -26.59 -11.83
CA ILE A 414 9.82 -26.85 -13.20
C ILE A 414 10.95 -26.91 -14.23
N GLY A 415 12.20 -26.99 -13.78
CA GLY A 415 13.39 -27.13 -14.62
C GLY A 415 13.78 -25.85 -15.36
N THR A 416 13.29 -24.68 -14.93
CA THR A 416 13.77 -23.40 -15.46
C THR A 416 15.18 -23.16 -14.93
N VAL A 417 16.12 -22.93 -15.84
CA VAL A 417 17.54 -22.71 -15.53
C VAL A 417 17.88 -21.23 -15.65
N PHE A 418 18.64 -20.75 -14.67
CA PHE A 418 19.43 -19.52 -14.75
C PHE A 418 20.90 -19.90 -14.70
N ASP A 419 21.73 -19.29 -15.54
CA ASP A 419 23.18 -19.43 -15.43
C ASP A 419 23.93 -18.10 -15.47
N GLN A 420 25.09 -18.09 -14.83
CA GLN A 420 25.94 -16.91 -14.75
C GLN A 420 27.40 -17.29 -14.53
N GLN A 421 28.28 -16.70 -15.31
CA GLN A 421 29.70 -16.66 -15.00
C GLN A 421 30.02 -15.40 -14.18
N VAL A 422 30.58 -15.58 -12.99
CA VAL A 422 30.90 -14.50 -12.05
C VAL A 422 32.41 -14.28 -11.97
N LEU A 423 32.86 -13.03 -12.12
CA LEU A 423 34.26 -12.64 -12.00
C LEU A 423 34.55 -12.09 -10.59
N ARG A 424 35.37 -12.78 -9.79
CA ARG A 424 35.78 -12.44 -8.42
C ARG A 424 36.46 -11.08 -8.27
N ARG A 425 37.04 -10.55 -9.36
CA ARG A 425 37.66 -9.21 -9.34
C ARG A 425 36.63 -8.10 -9.07
N TYR A 426 35.36 -8.40 -9.31
CA TYR A 426 34.23 -7.53 -9.02
C TYR A 426 33.49 -8.11 -7.81
N GLU A 427 33.10 -7.26 -6.86
CA GLU A 427 32.16 -7.70 -5.81
C GLU A 427 30.88 -8.14 -6.53
N PRO A 428 30.45 -9.39 -6.37
CA PRO A 428 29.24 -9.86 -7.04
C PRO A 428 28.07 -8.98 -6.57
N LYS A 429 27.30 -8.44 -7.51
CA LYS A 429 26.15 -7.57 -7.23
C LYS A 429 24.88 -8.40 -7.26
N ARG A 430 23.92 -8.09 -6.39
CA ARG A 430 22.57 -8.64 -6.49
C ARG A 430 21.99 -8.27 -7.85
N LEU A 431 21.55 -9.29 -8.59
CA LEU A 431 20.89 -9.10 -9.87
C LEU A 431 19.42 -8.68 -9.67
N GLY A 432 18.86 -7.97 -10.64
CA GLY A 432 17.48 -7.47 -10.57
C GLY A 432 16.43 -8.58 -10.75
N SER A 433 15.18 -8.29 -10.40
CA SER A 433 14.07 -9.26 -10.41
C SER A 433 13.35 -9.39 -11.76
N SER A 434 14.00 -8.99 -12.86
CA SER A 434 13.52 -9.22 -14.22
C SER A 434 14.68 -9.42 -15.19
N VAL A 435 14.44 -10.15 -16.28
CA VAL A 435 15.45 -10.37 -17.35
C VAL A 435 16.01 -9.05 -17.86
N GLU A 436 15.18 -8.01 -18.05
CA GLU A 436 15.65 -6.70 -18.49
C GLU A 436 16.62 -6.04 -17.48
N GLN A 437 16.30 -6.10 -16.18
CA GLN A 437 17.20 -5.60 -15.13
C GLN A 437 18.48 -6.43 -15.01
N ILE A 438 18.40 -7.76 -15.20
CA ILE A 438 19.55 -8.66 -15.22
C ILE A 438 20.48 -8.29 -16.39
N LEU A 439 19.93 -8.15 -17.60
CA LEU A 439 20.67 -7.77 -18.80
C LEU A 439 21.27 -6.36 -18.73
N ASN A 440 20.61 -5.43 -18.05
CA ASN A 440 21.12 -4.06 -17.84
C ASN A 440 22.23 -4.03 -16.78
N THR A 441 22.09 -4.80 -15.70
CA THR A 441 23.10 -4.93 -14.62
C THR A 441 24.36 -5.66 -15.11
N SER A 442 24.24 -6.59 -16.06
CA SER A 442 25.33 -7.48 -16.47
C SER A 442 26.25 -6.95 -17.56
N GLN A 443 25.81 -5.99 -18.37
CA GLN A 443 26.49 -5.52 -19.58
C GLN A 443 27.92 -4.95 -19.40
N LYS A 444 28.50 -4.94 -18.20
CA LYS A 444 29.87 -4.47 -17.97
C LYS A 444 30.80 -5.41 -17.19
N GLU A 445 30.33 -6.38 -16.39
CA GLU A 445 31.18 -6.96 -15.31
C GLU A 445 30.94 -8.46 -14.97
N THR A 446 29.89 -9.12 -15.47
CA THR A 446 29.65 -10.58 -15.37
C THR A 446 28.98 -11.09 -16.66
N ASP A 447 29.13 -12.37 -17.02
CA ASP A 447 28.48 -12.94 -18.20
C ASP A 447 27.26 -13.78 -17.78
N VAL A 448 26.08 -13.14 -17.71
CA VAL A 448 24.76 -13.83 -17.60
C VAL A 448 24.29 -14.39 -18.94
N MET A 449 25.14 -14.33 -19.99
CA MET A 449 24.90 -15.05 -21.25
C MET A 449 25.87 -16.23 -21.37
N TRP A 450 26.50 -16.66 -20.26
CA TRP A 450 27.31 -17.87 -20.24
C TRP A 450 26.42 -19.07 -20.49
N GLY A 451 26.29 -19.49 -21.75
CA GLY A 451 25.54 -20.70 -22.07
C GLY A 451 26.23 -21.93 -21.50
N SER A 452 25.87 -22.30 -20.27
CA SER A 452 26.39 -23.49 -19.57
C SER A 452 26.18 -24.76 -20.41
N ASN A 453 25.18 -24.74 -21.29
CA ASN A 453 24.67 -25.91 -22.03
C ASN A 453 24.34 -27.06 -21.08
N CYS A 454 24.03 -26.75 -19.81
CA CYS A 454 23.60 -27.76 -18.89
C CYS A 454 22.25 -28.31 -19.33
N ILE A 455 22.05 -29.59 -19.05
CA ILE A 455 20.75 -30.24 -19.23
C ILE A 455 20.22 -30.45 -17.82
N ALA A 456 19.04 -29.91 -17.55
CA ALA A 456 18.34 -30.11 -16.30
C ALA A 456 16.92 -30.61 -16.57
N ASP A 457 16.46 -31.59 -15.79
CA ASP A 457 15.06 -32.02 -15.78
C ASP A 457 14.63 -32.25 -14.33
N THR A 458 13.33 -32.10 -14.07
CA THR A 458 12.77 -32.17 -12.71
C THR A 458 11.60 -33.13 -12.63
N GLU A 459 11.37 -33.64 -11.42
CA GLU A 459 10.17 -34.41 -11.11
C GLU A 459 9.56 -33.94 -9.78
N ILE A 460 8.24 -33.91 -9.72
CA ILE A 460 7.49 -33.39 -8.56
C ILE A 460 6.72 -34.54 -7.93
N TYR A 461 7.12 -34.88 -6.71
CA TYR A 461 6.47 -35.84 -5.83
C TYR A 461 5.56 -35.13 -4.82
N PRO A 462 4.71 -35.86 -4.08
CA PRO A 462 3.84 -35.24 -3.09
C PRO A 462 4.57 -34.64 -1.88
N ASP A 463 5.79 -35.10 -1.61
CA ASP A 463 6.61 -34.82 -0.42
C ASP A 463 7.98 -34.19 -0.74
N PHE A 464 8.45 -34.30 -1.97
CA PHE A 464 9.67 -33.64 -2.45
C PHE A 464 9.57 -33.29 -3.93
N TRP A 465 10.48 -32.47 -4.41
CA TRP A 465 10.80 -32.40 -5.84
C TRP A 465 12.27 -32.75 -6.04
N SER A 466 12.58 -33.31 -7.20
CA SER A 466 13.94 -33.68 -7.57
C SER A 466 14.39 -32.98 -8.83
N VAL A 467 15.70 -32.80 -8.94
CA VAL A 467 16.36 -32.26 -10.12
C VAL A 467 17.58 -33.11 -10.44
N GLU A 468 17.79 -33.37 -11.73
CA GLU A 468 19.02 -33.93 -12.28
C GLU A 468 19.65 -32.91 -13.21
N ILE A 469 20.96 -32.69 -13.07
CA ILE A 469 21.70 -31.69 -13.83
C ILE A 469 22.97 -32.33 -14.39
N ALA A 470 23.16 -32.25 -15.70
CA ALA A 470 24.42 -32.58 -16.36
C ALA A 470 25.09 -31.28 -16.85
N ILE A 471 26.28 -30.99 -16.33
CA ILE A 471 27.06 -29.80 -16.68
C ILE A 471 28.29 -30.23 -17.49
N PRO A 472 28.39 -29.88 -18.78
CA PRO A 472 29.57 -30.22 -19.59
C PRO A 472 30.83 -29.55 -19.04
N PHE A 473 31.92 -30.30 -18.81
CA PHE A 473 33.19 -29.72 -18.31
C PHE A 473 33.72 -28.63 -19.23
N LYS A 474 33.51 -28.76 -20.55
CA LYS A 474 33.92 -27.77 -21.56
C LYS A 474 33.26 -26.40 -21.37
N SER A 475 32.14 -26.33 -20.65
CA SER A 475 31.48 -25.06 -20.33
C SER A 475 32.16 -24.30 -19.17
N LEU A 476 32.93 -24.98 -18.33
CA LEU A 476 33.48 -24.45 -17.07
C LEU A 476 34.90 -23.86 -17.19
N GLY A 477 35.36 -23.54 -18.40
CA GLY A 477 36.69 -22.96 -18.68
C GLY A 477 37.83 -23.99 -18.64
N ASP A 478 39.07 -23.54 -18.79
CA ASP A 478 40.26 -24.42 -18.75
C ASP A 478 40.55 -24.87 -17.29
N SER A 479 39.91 -25.95 -16.86
CA SER A 479 40.17 -26.59 -15.56
C SER A 479 41.04 -27.83 -15.72
N GLU A 480 42.19 -27.88 -15.05
CA GLU A 480 42.86 -29.16 -14.77
C GLU A 480 42.07 -29.87 -13.66
N PHE A 481 41.87 -31.19 -13.77
CA PHE A 481 41.23 -31.98 -12.70
C PHE A 481 42.04 -31.83 -11.41
N GLY A 482 41.47 -31.12 -10.43
CA GLY A 482 42.10 -30.72 -9.17
C GLY A 482 41.07 -30.58 -8.04
N ILE A 483 41.32 -29.71 -7.06
CA ILE A 483 40.36 -29.39 -5.99
C ILE A 483 39.48 -28.24 -6.44
N TRP A 484 38.17 -28.46 -6.52
CA TRP A 484 37.18 -27.45 -6.87
C TRP A 484 36.57 -26.83 -5.61
N GLY A 485 36.27 -25.54 -5.64
CA GLY A 485 35.32 -24.93 -4.71
C GLY A 485 33.90 -25.25 -5.15
N PHE A 486 33.04 -25.66 -4.22
CA PHE A 486 31.65 -25.96 -4.50
C PHE A 486 30.75 -25.52 -3.35
N ASN A 487 29.56 -25.01 -3.70
CA ASN A 487 28.47 -24.91 -2.76
C ASN A 487 27.16 -25.29 -3.44
N LEU A 488 26.25 -25.83 -2.62
CA LEU A 488 24.88 -26.08 -3.00
C LEU A 488 24.01 -25.40 -1.96
N HIS A 489 23.09 -24.57 -2.43
CA HIS A 489 22.08 -23.97 -1.57
C HIS A 489 20.69 -24.13 -2.15
N ARG A 490 19.70 -24.10 -1.26
CA ARG A 490 18.29 -24.18 -1.61
C ARG A 490 17.58 -23.01 -0.97
N LYS A 491 16.73 -22.34 -1.74
CA LYS A 491 15.77 -21.36 -1.21
C LYS A 491 14.44 -22.03 -0.94
N VAL A 492 13.93 -21.87 0.28
CA VAL A 492 12.60 -22.31 0.69
C VAL A 492 11.70 -21.09 0.77
N HIS A 493 10.95 -20.81 -0.29
CA HIS A 493 10.22 -19.54 -0.38
C HIS A 493 9.11 -19.43 0.67
N SER A 494 8.47 -20.56 1.01
CA SER A 494 7.39 -20.60 2.00
C SER A 494 7.81 -20.14 3.40
N GLN A 495 9.10 -20.25 3.74
CA GLN A 495 9.67 -19.92 5.05
C GLN A 495 10.66 -18.75 5.02
N ARG A 496 10.97 -18.22 3.83
CA ARG A 496 12.01 -17.19 3.61
C ARG A 496 13.37 -17.63 4.12
N GLU A 497 13.66 -18.92 4.01
CA GLU A 497 14.86 -19.54 4.57
C GLU A 497 15.80 -20.02 3.46
N TYR A 498 17.10 -19.88 3.70
CA TYR A 498 18.16 -20.35 2.82
C TYR A 498 18.97 -21.41 3.55
N ILE A 499 19.10 -22.57 2.90
CA ILE A 499 19.84 -23.70 3.46
C ILE A 499 21.05 -24.03 2.59
N TYR A 500 22.16 -24.36 3.24
CA TYR A 500 23.48 -24.49 2.62
C TYR A 500 24.11 -25.82 2.97
N TRP A 501 24.76 -26.44 1.99
CA TRP A 501 25.69 -27.53 2.26
C TRP A 501 26.94 -27.02 3.00
N SER A 502 27.50 -25.89 2.53
CA SER A 502 28.60 -25.20 3.19
C SER A 502 28.15 -23.80 3.63
N PRO A 503 27.82 -23.59 4.92
CA PRO A 503 27.33 -22.30 5.42
C PRO A 503 28.31 -21.18 5.14
N THR A 504 27.78 -20.08 4.61
CA THR A 504 28.59 -18.88 4.38
C THR A 504 28.74 -18.05 5.64
N TYR A 505 28.10 -18.39 6.78
CA TYR A 505 28.18 -17.67 8.08
C TYR A 505 28.01 -16.15 7.92
N ALA A 506 27.13 -15.73 7.03
CA ALA A 506 26.67 -14.36 6.95
C ALA A 506 25.74 -14.07 8.15
N SER A 507 25.71 -12.82 8.64
CA SER A 507 24.73 -12.39 9.65
C SER A 507 23.30 -12.61 9.13
N ASP A 508 22.30 -12.66 10.02
CA ASP A 508 20.90 -12.84 9.62
C ASP A 508 20.41 -11.79 8.60
N GLU A 509 21.06 -10.62 8.55
CA GLU A 509 20.83 -9.55 7.55
C GLU A 509 21.38 -9.88 6.13
N ASP A 510 22.40 -10.75 6.00
CA ASP A 510 23.08 -11.13 4.74
C ASP A 510 23.01 -12.63 4.42
N ALA A 511 22.27 -13.41 5.21
CA ALA A 511 22.07 -14.86 5.07
C ALA A 511 21.60 -15.32 3.69
N SER A 512 21.02 -14.43 2.88
CA SER A 512 20.54 -14.69 1.51
C SER A 512 21.62 -14.57 0.44
N TRP A 513 22.85 -14.19 0.80
CA TRP A 513 23.93 -13.94 -0.16
C TRP A 513 24.92 -15.12 -0.22
N PRO A 514 24.88 -15.98 -1.25
CA PRO A 514 25.65 -17.21 -1.28
C PRO A 514 27.07 -17.01 -1.87
N HIS A 515 27.36 -15.83 -2.42
CA HIS A 515 28.54 -15.54 -3.24
C HIS A 515 29.81 -15.21 -2.42
N PHE A 516 30.20 -16.11 -1.51
CA PHE A 516 31.45 -16.09 -0.74
C PHE A 516 32.38 -17.25 -1.13
N PRO A 517 33.10 -17.19 -2.27
CA PRO A 517 33.85 -18.32 -2.80
C PRO A 517 34.95 -18.87 -1.89
N GLU A 518 35.48 -18.03 -1.00
CA GLU A 518 36.44 -18.43 0.03
C GLU A 518 35.86 -19.37 1.09
N ARG A 519 34.53 -19.44 1.20
CA ARG A 519 33.78 -20.30 2.12
C ARG A 519 33.16 -21.51 1.44
N PHE A 520 33.35 -21.68 0.13
CA PHE A 520 32.87 -22.87 -0.57
C PHE A 520 33.60 -24.12 -0.06
N GLY A 521 32.85 -25.21 0.09
CA GLY A 521 33.40 -26.53 0.36
C GLY A 521 34.33 -26.99 -0.76
N LYS A 522 35.09 -28.07 -0.51
CA LYS A 522 36.11 -28.56 -1.44
C LYS A 522 35.70 -29.90 -2.04
N LEU A 523 35.69 -30.00 -3.36
CA LEU A 523 35.46 -31.25 -4.09
C LEU A 523 36.77 -31.75 -4.71
N ARG A 524 37.05 -33.05 -4.58
CA ARG A 524 38.11 -33.74 -5.31
C ARG A 524 37.53 -34.84 -6.19
N PHE A 525 37.79 -34.76 -7.48
CA PHE A 525 37.35 -35.78 -8.44
C PHE A 525 38.28 -37.00 -8.38
N VAL A 526 37.71 -38.17 -8.10
CA VAL A 526 38.46 -39.44 -7.99
C VAL A 526 37.86 -40.52 -8.88
N VAL A 527 38.71 -41.44 -9.35
CA VAL A 527 38.27 -42.60 -10.16
C VAL A 527 37.63 -43.68 -9.28
N GLU A 528 38.17 -43.90 -8.09
CA GLU A 528 37.66 -44.82 -7.06
C GLU A 528 37.78 -44.16 -5.69
N ARG A 529 36.90 -44.46 -4.73
CA ARG A 529 36.97 -43.90 -3.36
C ARG A 529 38.31 -44.28 -2.72
N THR A 530 39.00 -43.31 -2.11
CA THR A 530 40.15 -43.62 -1.27
C THR A 530 39.61 -44.22 0.03
N THR A 531 39.68 -45.55 0.19
CA THR A 531 39.26 -46.19 1.45
C THR A 531 40.01 -45.56 2.62
N SER A 532 39.29 -44.88 3.51
CA SER A 532 39.74 -44.65 4.87
C SER A 532 40.21 -46.00 5.42
N ALA A 533 41.36 -46.03 6.11
CA ALA A 533 42.03 -47.24 6.57
C ALA A 533 41.22 -48.10 7.58
N PHE A 534 39.93 -47.85 7.75
CA PHE A 534 39.01 -48.47 8.71
C PHE A 534 37.72 -49.06 8.11
N GLU A 535 37.40 -48.87 6.82
CA GLU A 535 36.23 -49.51 6.20
C GLU A 535 36.65 -50.67 5.29
N PRO A 536 36.16 -51.91 5.52
CA PRO A 536 36.41 -53.01 4.61
C PRO A 536 35.78 -52.72 3.23
N PRO A 537 36.37 -53.19 2.13
CA PRO A 537 35.78 -53.03 0.80
C PRO A 537 34.38 -53.68 0.78
N PRO A 538 33.40 -53.09 0.07
CA PRO A 538 32.04 -53.62 0.01
C PRO A 538 32.05 -55.07 -0.49
N GLU A 539 31.40 -55.96 0.27
CA GLU A 539 31.37 -57.39 -0.02
C GLU A 539 30.32 -57.67 -1.10
N TYR A 540 30.74 -57.63 -2.36
CA TYR A 540 29.86 -57.92 -3.49
C TYR A 540 29.55 -59.41 -3.57
N ILE A 541 28.27 -59.73 -3.58
CA ILE A 541 27.75 -61.07 -3.87
C ILE A 541 27.20 -61.13 -5.28
N ARG A 542 27.24 -62.32 -5.89
CA ARG A 542 26.61 -62.55 -7.19
C ARG A 542 25.19 -63.05 -6.96
N LEU A 543 24.19 -62.24 -7.27
CA LEU A 543 22.79 -62.65 -7.14
C LEU A 543 22.43 -63.71 -8.18
N ASP A 544 22.17 -64.93 -7.74
CA ASP A 544 21.74 -66.01 -8.64
C ASP A 544 20.28 -65.84 -9.07
N LYS A 545 19.46 -65.26 -8.19
CA LYS A 545 18.02 -65.04 -8.43
C LYS A 545 17.51 -63.77 -7.75
N ILE A 546 16.52 -63.12 -8.37
CA ILE A 546 15.70 -62.08 -7.75
C ILE A 546 14.26 -62.60 -7.77
N GLU A 547 13.65 -62.72 -6.60
CA GLU A 547 12.26 -63.15 -6.44
C GLU A 547 11.43 -61.96 -5.97
N ILE A 548 10.41 -61.62 -6.76
CA ILE A 548 9.49 -60.52 -6.47
C ILE A 548 8.12 -61.11 -6.21
N SER A 549 7.47 -60.70 -5.12
CA SER A 549 6.15 -61.19 -4.71
C SER A 549 5.28 -60.05 -4.17
N GLY A 550 3.95 -60.24 -4.18
CA GLY A 550 2.98 -59.24 -3.73
C GLY A 550 2.64 -58.15 -4.76
N ASN A 551 3.31 -58.16 -5.91
CA ASN A 551 2.93 -57.37 -7.08
C ASN A 551 1.88 -58.11 -7.93
N GLU A 552 0.80 -57.43 -8.29
CA GLU A 552 -0.29 -57.95 -9.12
C GLU A 552 -0.40 -57.19 -10.45
N ILE A 553 -0.17 -55.87 -10.43
CA ILE A 553 -0.43 -54.96 -11.55
C ILE A 553 0.88 -54.34 -12.06
N VAL A 554 1.83 -54.08 -11.18
CA VAL A 554 3.18 -53.62 -11.54
C VAL A 554 4.01 -54.85 -11.90
N SER A 555 4.56 -54.87 -13.12
CA SER A 555 5.28 -56.06 -13.61
C SER A 555 6.66 -56.20 -12.95
N ASN A 556 7.17 -57.43 -12.84
CA ASN A 556 8.54 -57.67 -12.34
C ASN A 556 9.59 -56.85 -13.12
N ALA A 557 9.41 -56.71 -14.45
CA ALA A 557 10.32 -55.95 -15.29
C ALA A 557 10.33 -54.45 -14.94
N GLU A 558 9.18 -53.90 -14.54
CA GLU A 558 9.03 -52.50 -14.16
C GLU A 558 9.59 -52.22 -12.78
N ILE A 559 9.37 -53.13 -11.81
CA ILE A 559 10.03 -53.06 -10.49
C ILE A 559 11.55 -53.07 -10.66
N LEU A 560 12.07 -54.01 -11.45
CA LEU A 560 13.50 -54.10 -11.76
C LEU A 560 14.04 -52.87 -12.50
N SER A 561 13.21 -52.23 -13.33
CA SER A 561 13.56 -50.98 -14.02
C SER A 561 13.64 -49.80 -13.06
N ILE A 562 12.69 -49.67 -12.12
CA ILE A 562 12.69 -48.61 -11.10
C ILE A 562 13.95 -48.70 -10.23
N ILE A 563 14.36 -49.92 -9.90
CA ILE A 563 15.55 -50.13 -9.07
C ILE A 563 16.83 -50.36 -9.89
N ASP A 564 16.80 -50.23 -11.21
CA ASP A 564 17.92 -50.45 -12.12
C ASP A 564 18.79 -51.67 -11.75
N LEU A 565 18.13 -52.83 -11.57
CA LEU A 565 18.79 -54.08 -11.15
C LEU A 565 18.55 -55.20 -12.15
N LYS A 566 19.63 -55.88 -12.56
CA LYS A 566 19.56 -57.02 -13.50
C LYS A 566 19.85 -58.35 -12.79
N PRO A 567 19.18 -59.46 -13.16
CA PRO A 567 19.53 -60.79 -12.66
C PRO A 567 20.99 -61.13 -12.98
N SER A 568 21.68 -61.87 -12.09
CA SER A 568 23.08 -62.30 -12.25
C SER A 568 24.15 -61.20 -12.19
N GLU A 569 23.79 -59.97 -11.79
CA GLU A 569 24.74 -58.88 -11.56
C GLU A 569 25.42 -58.99 -10.17
N ARG A 570 26.57 -58.33 -10.01
CA ARG A 570 27.18 -58.13 -8.70
C ARG A 570 26.33 -57.15 -7.89
N PHE A 571 26.04 -57.54 -6.65
CA PHE A 571 25.14 -56.83 -5.75
C PHE A 571 25.85 -56.57 -4.42
N ASN A 572 25.77 -55.33 -3.94
CA ASN A 572 26.20 -54.98 -2.59
C ASN A 572 24.99 -55.05 -1.65
N PRO A 573 24.99 -55.90 -0.60
CA PRO A 573 23.89 -55.96 0.38
C PRO A 573 23.57 -54.62 1.06
N GLU A 574 24.51 -53.67 1.10
CA GLU A 574 24.28 -52.32 1.62
C GLU A 574 23.34 -51.47 0.73
N GLU A 575 23.07 -51.89 -0.51
CA GLU A 575 22.12 -51.22 -1.42
C GLU A 575 20.64 -51.49 -1.04
N ILE A 576 20.35 -52.48 -0.17
CA ILE A 576 18.98 -52.90 0.17
C ILE A 576 18.11 -51.76 0.74
N PRO A 577 18.57 -50.92 1.70
CA PRO A 577 17.76 -49.81 2.19
C PRO A 577 17.43 -48.78 1.10
N ALA A 578 18.38 -48.49 0.20
CA ALA A 578 18.17 -47.57 -0.91
C ALA A 578 17.17 -48.13 -1.94
N ILE A 579 17.21 -49.44 -2.21
CA ILE A 579 16.22 -50.14 -3.04
C ILE A 579 14.82 -50.02 -2.44
N ARG A 580 14.68 -50.26 -1.12
CA ARG A 580 13.41 -50.11 -0.43
C ARG A 580 12.88 -48.68 -0.55
N GLN A 581 13.72 -47.70 -0.23
CA GLN A 581 13.38 -46.28 -0.31
C GLN A 581 12.95 -45.88 -1.73
N THR A 582 13.71 -46.27 -2.76
CA THR A 582 13.40 -45.97 -4.18
C THR A 582 12.01 -46.50 -4.58
N LEU A 583 11.67 -47.71 -4.15
CA LEU A 583 10.36 -48.31 -4.43
C LEU A 583 9.24 -47.62 -3.63
N GLU A 584 9.48 -47.22 -2.38
CA GLU A 584 8.51 -46.46 -1.57
C GLU A 584 8.25 -45.06 -2.17
N GLU A 585 9.31 -44.34 -2.54
CA GLU A 585 9.25 -43.01 -3.17
C GLU A 585 8.63 -43.02 -4.57
N SER A 586 8.66 -44.16 -5.28
CA SER A 586 7.94 -44.30 -6.55
C SER A 586 6.43 -44.06 -6.41
N GLY A 587 5.89 -44.17 -5.19
CA GLY A 587 4.47 -44.04 -4.90
C GLY A 587 3.60 -45.15 -5.49
N LEU A 588 4.20 -46.20 -6.07
CA LEU A 588 3.48 -47.37 -6.58
C LEU A 588 3.19 -48.41 -5.48
N PHE A 589 3.91 -48.35 -4.36
CA PHE A 589 3.80 -49.34 -3.29
C PHE A 589 3.55 -48.65 -1.95
N SER A 590 2.58 -49.16 -1.18
CA SER A 590 2.28 -48.70 0.18
C SER A 590 3.26 -49.28 1.21
N LYS A 591 3.90 -50.40 0.89
CA LYS A 591 4.87 -51.09 1.74
C LYS A 591 5.84 -51.90 0.90
N VAL A 592 7.13 -51.85 1.26
CA VAL A 592 8.19 -52.60 0.58
C VAL A 592 9.08 -53.28 1.62
N THR A 593 9.36 -54.57 1.43
CA THR A 593 10.36 -55.30 2.19
C THR A 593 11.33 -56.00 1.26
N ALA A 594 12.62 -55.75 1.44
CA ALA A 594 13.69 -56.36 0.67
C ALA A 594 14.65 -57.08 1.61
N THR A 595 14.89 -58.37 1.38
CA THR A 595 15.77 -59.21 2.21
C THR A 595 16.61 -60.15 1.37
N LEU A 596 17.79 -60.48 1.87
CA LEU A 596 18.69 -61.41 1.20
C LEU A 596 18.60 -62.79 1.84
N SER A 597 18.48 -63.83 1.02
CA SER A 597 18.41 -65.23 1.43
C SER A 597 19.54 -66.03 0.79
N PHE A 598 20.19 -66.88 1.59
CA PHE A 598 21.26 -67.78 1.15
C PHE A 598 20.80 -69.24 1.31
N SER A 599 21.02 -70.05 0.28
CA SER A 599 20.90 -71.52 0.31
C SER A 599 22.27 -72.16 0.03
N GLU A 600 22.44 -73.47 0.27
CA GLU A 600 23.73 -74.17 0.11
C GLU A 600 24.42 -73.92 -1.24
N ASP A 601 23.65 -73.60 -2.31
CA ASP A 601 24.16 -73.39 -3.67
C ASP A 601 23.65 -72.10 -4.38
N SER A 602 22.90 -71.20 -3.71
CA SER A 602 22.40 -69.97 -4.38
C SER A 602 22.09 -68.80 -3.43
N SER A 603 22.33 -67.56 -3.91
CA SER A 603 21.95 -66.31 -3.26
C SER A 603 20.75 -65.65 -3.96
N THR A 604 19.70 -65.32 -3.20
CA THR A 604 18.44 -64.78 -3.72
C THR A 604 18.05 -63.48 -3.01
N LEU A 605 17.75 -62.44 -3.78
CA LEU A 605 17.13 -61.21 -3.26
C LEU A 605 15.60 -61.36 -3.31
N LEU A 606 14.96 -61.35 -2.14
CA LEU A 606 13.50 -61.42 -1.97
C LEU A 606 12.96 -60.00 -1.82
N ILE A 607 12.13 -59.55 -2.76
CA ILE A 607 11.42 -58.26 -2.71
C ILE A 607 9.92 -58.55 -2.60
N GLU A 608 9.35 -58.26 -1.44
CA GLU A 608 7.90 -58.32 -1.23
C GLU A 608 7.33 -56.90 -1.22
N VAL A 609 6.30 -56.66 -2.03
CA VAL A 609 5.67 -55.35 -2.15
C VAL A 609 4.17 -55.43 -1.90
N VAL A 610 3.59 -54.31 -1.45
CA VAL A 610 2.14 -54.12 -1.39
C VAL A 610 1.79 -52.94 -2.29
N GLU A 611 1.22 -53.21 -3.45
CA GLU A 611 0.82 -52.17 -4.42
C GLU A 611 -0.21 -51.22 -3.84
N ASN A 612 -0.11 -49.95 -4.21
CA ASN A 612 -1.20 -49.00 -3.99
C ASN A 612 -2.43 -49.43 -4.82
N PRO A 613 -3.66 -49.18 -4.33
CA PRO A 613 -4.87 -49.61 -5.02
C PRO A 613 -4.89 -49.13 -6.47
N PHE A 614 -5.09 -50.04 -7.41
CA PHE A 614 -5.29 -49.67 -8.81
C PHE A 614 -6.77 -49.39 -9.07
N VAL A 615 -7.05 -48.28 -9.73
CA VAL A 615 -8.41 -47.89 -10.09
C VAL A 615 -8.54 -47.94 -11.60
N GLU A 616 -9.16 -49.01 -12.12
CA GLU A 616 -9.59 -49.07 -13.52
C GLU A 616 -10.86 -48.22 -13.66
N VAL A 617 -10.72 -46.94 -14.02
CA VAL A 617 -11.87 -46.04 -14.17
C VAL A 617 -12.59 -46.35 -15.49
N VAL A 618 -13.55 -47.27 -15.43
CA VAL A 618 -14.23 -47.80 -16.63
C VAL A 618 -15.33 -46.86 -17.15
N ASP A 619 -16.14 -46.19 -16.31
CA ASP A 619 -17.23 -45.34 -16.85
C ASP A 619 -17.96 -44.47 -15.79
N GLU A 620 -17.28 -43.49 -15.16
CA GLU A 620 -17.98 -42.42 -14.43
C GLU A 620 -17.44 -41.05 -14.86
N ALA A 621 -18.26 -40.29 -15.59
CA ALA A 621 -17.89 -39.04 -16.26
C ALA A 621 -17.34 -37.92 -15.35
N GLN A 622 -17.21 -38.12 -14.03
CA GLN A 622 -16.77 -37.11 -13.06
C GLN A 622 -16.03 -37.64 -11.81
N SER A 623 -15.67 -38.94 -11.71
CA SER A 623 -15.10 -39.47 -10.47
C SER A 623 -13.61 -39.12 -10.30
N ARG A 624 -13.24 -38.41 -9.22
CA ARG A 624 -11.84 -38.31 -8.78
C ARG A 624 -11.44 -39.64 -8.10
N PRO A 625 -10.35 -40.29 -8.52
CA PRO A 625 -9.87 -41.49 -7.86
C PRO A 625 -9.46 -41.22 -6.39
N VAL A 626 -9.51 -42.26 -5.56
CA VAL A 626 -9.11 -42.19 -4.14
C VAL A 626 -7.59 -42.03 -4.04
N SER A 627 -7.12 -41.23 -3.10
CA SER A 627 -5.70 -40.95 -2.87
C SER A 627 -5.15 -41.79 -1.70
N PRO A 628 -3.96 -42.42 -1.81
CA PRO A 628 -3.17 -42.65 -3.02
C PRO A 628 -3.71 -43.85 -3.84
N SER A 629 -3.80 -43.71 -5.16
CA SER A 629 -4.07 -44.82 -6.08
C SER A 629 -3.24 -44.72 -7.37
N ILE A 630 -3.13 -45.86 -8.07
CA ILE A 630 -2.41 -45.98 -9.35
C ILE A 630 -3.42 -45.97 -10.48
N SER A 631 -3.14 -45.20 -11.53
CA SER A 631 -3.90 -45.19 -12.77
C SER A 631 -2.97 -45.36 -13.98
N PHE A 632 -3.44 -46.05 -15.01
CA PHE A 632 -2.70 -46.16 -16.29
C PHE A 632 -3.28 -45.19 -17.33
N ILE A 633 -2.45 -44.26 -17.79
CA ILE A 633 -2.81 -43.17 -18.69
C ILE A 633 -2.24 -43.42 -20.09
N ASN A 634 -3.11 -43.55 -21.08
CA ASN A 634 -2.80 -43.73 -22.50
C ASN A 634 -2.74 -42.41 -23.27
N SER A 635 -3.40 -41.35 -22.78
CA SER A 635 -3.45 -40.05 -23.43
C SER A 635 -3.60 -38.91 -22.43
N LEU A 636 -3.06 -37.74 -22.77
CA LEU A 636 -3.09 -36.52 -21.97
C LEU A 636 -3.85 -35.43 -22.73
N LYS A 637 -4.72 -34.71 -22.03
CA LYS A 637 -5.45 -33.54 -22.52
C LYS A 637 -5.34 -32.42 -21.48
N ILE A 638 -5.03 -31.21 -21.95
CA ILE A 638 -4.97 -30.00 -21.13
C ILE A 638 -5.82 -28.93 -21.81
N ASP A 639 -6.85 -28.46 -21.12
CA ASP A 639 -7.79 -27.45 -21.59
C ASP A 639 -7.85 -26.23 -20.66
N GLY A 640 -8.30 -25.09 -21.20
CA GLY A 640 -8.53 -23.86 -20.44
C GLY A 640 -7.26 -23.06 -20.12
N ASN A 641 -6.14 -23.44 -20.74
CA ASN A 641 -4.84 -22.81 -20.66
C ASN A 641 -4.60 -21.83 -21.83
N ALA A 642 -5.16 -20.62 -21.77
CA ALA A 642 -4.91 -19.60 -22.78
C ALA A 642 -3.54 -18.91 -22.57
N LEU A 643 -3.11 -18.77 -21.32
CA LEU A 643 -1.82 -18.15 -20.97
C LEU A 643 -0.61 -19.01 -21.36
N PHE A 644 -0.66 -20.32 -21.09
CA PHE A 644 0.43 -21.26 -21.39
C PHE A 644 -0.02 -22.32 -22.39
N THR A 645 0.86 -22.71 -23.31
CA THR A 645 0.56 -23.83 -24.23
C THR A 645 0.55 -25.17 -23.48
N SER A 646 -0.23 -26.14 -23.97
CA SER A 646 -0.29 -27.48 -23.36
C SER A 646 1.10 -28.15 -23.36
N GLN A 647 1.92 -27.89 -24.38
CA GLN A 647 3.30 -28.39 -24.45
C GLN A 647 4.21 -27.80 -23.35
N GLN A 648 4.05 -26.50 -23.04
CA GLN A 648 4.79 -25.86 -21.96
C GLN A 648 4.42 -26.48 -20.62
N LEU A 649 3.13 -26.61 -20.32
CA LEU A 649 2.65 -27.22 -19.06
C LEU A 649 3.07 -28.69 -18.94
N SER A 650 3.01 -29.45 -20.04
CA SER A 650 3.51 -30.82 -20.06
C SER A 650 5.00 -30.93 -19.75
N ARG A 651 5.81 -30.00 -20.27
CA ARG A 651 7.24 -29.95 -19.97
C ARG A 651 7.51 -29.53 -18.53
N TYR A 652 6.95 -28.40 -18.09
CA TYR A 652 7.19 -27.82 -16.76
C TYR A 652 6.84 -28.75 -15.61
N PHE A 653 5.78 -29.55 -15.76
CA PHE A 653 5.30 -30.45 -14.71
C PHE A 653 5.57 -31.93 -15.02
N ASN A 654 6.48 -32.22 -15.96
CA ASN A 654 6.80 -33.56 -16.42
C ASN A 654 5.56 -34.47 -16.63
N LEU A 655 4.55 -33.98 -17.36
CA LEU A 655 3.28 -34.69 -17.57
C LEU A 655 3.42 -35.68 -18.73
N LYS A 656 3.60 -36.96 -18.38
CA LYS A 656 3.81 -38.07 -19.32
C LYS A 656 2.65 -39.10 -19.23
N THR A 657 2.45 -39.89 -20.29
CA THR A 657 1.55 -41.06 -20.27
C THR A 657 2.24 -42.25 -19.62
N GLY A 658 1.50 -43.13 -18.97
CA GLY A 658 2.05 -44.30 -18.26
C GLY A 658 1.31 -44.57 -16.95
N ARG A 659 1.95 -45.30 -16.03
CA ARG A 659 1.45 -45.42 -14.65
C ARG A 659 1.75 -44.13 -13.90
N ILE A 660 0.73 -43.55 -13.29
CA ILE A 660 0.86 -42.32 -12.51
C ILE A 660 0.13 -42.47 -11.18
N VAL A 661 0.71 -41.88 -10.14
CA VAL A 661 0.12 -41.79 -8.81
C VAL A 661 -0.80 -40.58 -8.73
N THR A 662 -2.01 -40.75 -8.23
CA THR A 662 -3.01 -39.67 -8.15
C THR A 662 -2.54 -38.45 -7.36
N ASP A 663 -1.72 -38.68 -6.34
CA ASP A 663 -1.25 -37.64 -5.42
C ASP A 663 -0.25 -36.72 -6.11
N GLN A 664 0.62 -37.28 -6.95
CA GLN A 664 1.53 -36.52 -7.79
C GLN A 664 0.77 -35.60 -8.75
N ILE A 665 -0.26 -36.10 -9.43
CA ILE A 665 -1.10 -35.28 -10.31
C ILE A 665 -1.84 -34.18 -9.54
N SER A 666 -2.35 -34.51 -8.35
CA SER A 666 -3.00 -33.54 -7.46
C SER A 666 -2.06 -32.40 -7.07
N THR A 667 -0.82 -32.73 -6.68
CA THR A 667 0.22 -31.74 -6.36
C THR A 667 0.58 -30.90 -7.59
N LYS A 668 0.83 -31.53 -8.75
CA LYS A 668 1.12 -30.82 -10.01
C LYS A 668 -0.02 -29.86 -10.41
N CYS A 669 -1.29 -30.25 -10.27
CA CYS A 669 -2.43 -29.38 -10.56
C CYS A 669 -2.50 -28.17 -9.62
N ARG A 670 -2.26 -28.36 -8.32
CA ARG A 670 -2.20 -27.22 -7.38
C ARG A 670 -1.09 -26.24 -7.77
N LEU A 671 0.08 -26.76 -8.11
CA LEU A 671 1.22 -25.95 -8.54
C LEU A 671 1.00 -25.26 -9.89
N ILE A 672 0.23 -25.85 -10.81
CA ILE A 672 -0.26 -25.15 -12.01
C ILE A 672 -1.13 -23.95 -11.60
N GLY A 673 -2.04 -24.12 -10.62
CA GLY A 673 -2.84 -23.00 -10.09
C GLY A 673 -1.96 -21.89 -9.53
N GLU A 674 -0.97 -22.23 -8.71
CA GLU A 674 0.00 -21.27 -8.15
C GLU A 674 0.84 -20.57 -9.24
N LEU A 675 1.22 -21.28 -10.30
CA LEU A 675 1.89 -20.66 -11.44
C LEU A 675 1.03 -19.56 -12.09
N TYR A 676 -0.28 -19.77 -12.21
CA TYR A 676 -1.20 -18.74 -12.71
C TYR A 676 -1.40 -17.60 -11.70
N HIS A 677 -1.49 -17.91 -10.40
CA HIS A 677 -1.57 -16.89 -9.34
C HIS A 677 -0.37 -15.93 -9.41
N ASN A 678 0.84 -16.49 -9.55
CA ASN A 678 2.07 -15.73 -9.70
C ASN A 678 2.15 -14.92 -11.01
N ARG A 679 1.27 -15.20 -11.98
CA ARG A 679 1.11 -14.43 -13.22
C ARG A 679 -0.04 -13.42 -13.15
N GLY A 680 -0.58 -13.16 -11.97
CA GLY A 680 -1.61 -12.15 -11.75
C GLY A 680 -3.04 -12.65 -11.99
N TYR A 681 -3.27 -13.96 -11.99
CA TYR A 681 -4.60 -14.59 -12.10
C TYR A 681 -5.04 -15.15 -10.75
N PRO A 682 -5.41 -14.33 -9.76
CA PRO A 682 -5.61 -14.74 -8.35
C PRO A 682 -6.81 -15.68 -8.12
N LEU A 683 -7.64 -15.90 -9.15
CA LEU A 683 -8.80 -16.79 -9.10
C LEU A 683 -8.55 -18.12 -9.83
N ALA A 684 -7.33 -18.31 -10.37
CA ALA A 684 -7.02 -19.45 -11.21
C ALA A 684 -7.02 -20.75 -10.41
N SER A 685 -7.36 -21.85 -11.08
CA SER A 685 -7.37 -23.17 -10.46
C SER A 685 -7.20 -24.22 -11.53
N ALA A 686 -6.41 -25.26 -11.27
CA ALA A 686 -6.33 -26.42 -12.14
C ALA A 686 -6.90 -27.65 -11.42
N ASP A 687 -7.76 -28.38 -12.14
CA ASP A 687 -8.35 -29.63 -11.70
C ASP A 687 -8.02 -30.73 -12.70
N TYR A 688 -8.10 -31.98 -12.25
CA TYR A 688 -7.90 -33.13 -13.12
C TYR A 688 -9.02 -34.16 -13.00
N ARG A 689 -9.19 -34.95 -14.06
CA ARG A 689 -10.03 -36.15 -14.11
C ARG A 689 -9.29 -37.24 -14.88
N ILE A 690 -9.48 -38.49 -14.44
CA ILE A 690 -8.96 -39.67 -15.14
C ILE A 690 -10.16 -40.51 -15.54
N ALA A 691 -10.37 -40.72 -16.84
CA ALA A 691 -11.47 -41.54 -17.35
C ALA A 691 -11.05 -42.26 -18.63
N GLY A 692 -11.33 -43.57 -18.74
CA GLY A 692 -11.03 -44.36 -19.95
C GLY A 692 -9.54 -44.37 -20.35
N GLY A 693 -8.63 -44.23 -19.38
CA GLY A 693 -7.19 -44.11 -19.63
C GLY A 693 -6.75 -42.75 -20.19
N MET A 694 -7.58 -41.71 -20.13
CA MET A 694 -7.20 -40.33 -20.45
C MET A 694 -7.07 -39.50 -19.18
N LEU A 695 -5.96 -38.77 -19.04
CA LEU A 695 -5.79 -37.71 -18.04
C LEU A 695 -6.24 -36.38 -18.64
N ASP A 696 -7.35 -35.84 -18.14
CA ASP A 696 -7.91 -34.55 -18.55
C ASP A 696 -7.63 -33.51 -17.44
N ILE A 697 -6.75 -32.56 -17.72
CA ILE A 697 -6.44 -31.42 -16.85
C ILE A 697 -7.21 -30.21 -17.38
N THR A 698 -8.10 -29.67 -16.55
CA THR A 698 -8.88 -28.47 -16.85
C THR A 698 -8.40 -27.30 -16.00
N ILE A 699 -7.99 -26.22 -16.65
CA ILE A 699 -7.57 -24.98 -16.00
C ILE A 699 -8.69 -23.95 -16.13
N ASP A 700 -9.15 -23.40 -15.00
CA ASP A 700 -9.96 -22.19 -14.97
C ASP A 700 -9.01 -21.04 -14.64
N GLU A 701 -8.78 -20.14 -15.59
CA GLU A 701 -7.90 -18.95 -15.42
C GLU A 701 -8.49 -17.92 -14.46
N GLY A 702 -9.61 -18.21 -13.80
CA GLY A 702 -10.12 -17.38 -12.73
C GLY A 702 -11.26 -16.48 -13.18
N ARG A 703 -12.31 -17.11 -13.71
CA ARG A 703 -13.52 -16.39 -14.09
C ARG A 703 -14.32 -15.94 -12.88
N ILE A 704 -14.77 -14.68 -12.90
CA ILE A 704 -15.60 -14.10 -11.84
C ILE A 704 -16.96 -14.78 -11.87
N LYS A 705 -17.33 -15.43 -10.77
CA LYS A 705 -18.65 -16.07 -10.63
C LYS A 705 -19.73 -15.05 -10.31
N GLN A 706 -19.42 -14.05 -9.49
CA GLN A 706 -20.39 -13.06 -9.03
C GLN A 706 -19.74 -11.70 -8.79
N ILE A 707 -20.44 -10.62 -9.14
CA ILE A 707 -20.08 -9.26 -8.73
C ILE A 707 -21.09 -8.80 -7.67
N ARG A 708 -20.64 -8.44 -6.48
CA ARG A 708 -21.49 -7.96 -5.38
C ARG A 708 -21.31 -6.45 -5.20
N LEU A 709 -22.41 -5.72 -5.11
CA LEU A 709 -22.39 -4.29 -4.82
C LEU A 709 -22.98 -4.05 -3.42
N VAL A 710 -22.31 -3.22 -2.63
CA VAL A 710 -22.74 -2.85 -1.27
C VAL A 710 -22.85 -1.32 -1.18
N GLY A 711 -23.85 -0.84 -0.44
CA GLY A 711 -24.08 0.60 -0.22
C GLY A 711 -24.85 1.33 -1.35
N ASN A 712 -25.09 0.65 -2.48
CA ASN A 712 -25.88 1.17 -3.61
C ASN A 712 -27.39 1.15 -3.34
N LYS A 713 -27.90 2.11 -2.55
CA LYS A 713 -29.34 2.21 -2.23
C LYS A 713 -30.16 2.87 -3.35
N ARG A 714 -29.59 3.86 -4.03
CA ARG A 714 -30.20 4.67 -5.10
C ARG A 714 -29.50 4.48 -6.44
N ILE A 715 -28.19 4.18 -6.44
CA ILE A 715 -27.44 3.87 -7.65
C ILE A 715 -27.83 2.47 -8.13
N LYS A 716 -28.28 2.36 -9.38
CA LYS A 716 -28.69 1.08 -9.96
C LYS A 716 -27.46 0.21 -10.25
N ARG A 717 -27.59 -1.09 -10.01
CA ARG A 717 -26.53 -2.08 -10.31
C ARG A 717 -26.01 -1.94 -11.74
N ASP A 718 -26.90 -1.89 -12.72
CA ASP A 718 -26.54 -1.82 -14.14
C ASP A 718 -25.69 -0.59 -14.48
N GLU A 719 -25.86 0.50 -13.74
CA GLU A 719 -25.09 1.73 -13.94
C GLU A 719 -23.64 1.55 -13.47
N VAL A 720 -23.44 0.89 -12.33
CA VAL A 720 -22.10 0.56 -11.81
C VAL A 720 -21.41 -0.44 -12.73
N ILE A 721 -22.09 -1.54 -13.10
CA ILE A 721 -21.53 -2.60 -13.96
C ILE A 721 -21.15 -2.05 -15.33
N LYS A 722 -21.98 -1.18 -15.92
CA LYS A 722 -21.68 -0.52 -17.19
C LYS A 722 -20.36 0.26 -17.16
N PHE A 723 -20.01 0.87 -16.02
CA PHE A 723 -18.77 1.62 -15.89
C PHE A 723 -17.57 0.77 -15.47
N LEU A 724 -17.82 -0.34 -14.76
CA LEU A 724 -16.81 -1.31 -14.34
C LEU A 724 -16.13 -1.99 -15.52
N ASP A 725 -16.85 -2.24 -16.61
CA ASP A 725 -16.28 -2.89 -17.81
C ASP A 725 -15.71 -4.30 -17.50
N ILE A 726 -16.33 -4.98 -16.52
CA ILE A 726 -16.11 -6.37 -16.13
C ILE A 726 -17.48 -6.99 -15.87
N SER A 727 -17.71 -8.18 -16.42
CA SER A 727 -18.94 -8.94 -16.26
C SER A 727 -18.69 -10.27 -15.54
N GLU A 728 -19.75 -10.84 -14.97
CA GLU A 728 -19.72 -12.20 -14.45
C GLU A 728 -19.42 -13.18 -15.61
N GLY A 729 -18.44 -14.06 -15.42
CA GLY A 729 -17.89 -14.97 -16.43
C GLY A 729 -16.59 -14.49 -17.08
N ASP A 730 -16.22 -13.22 -16.92
CA ASP A 730 -14.94 -12.69 -17.41
C ASP A 730 -13.78 -13.17 -16.53
N VAL A 731 -12.61 -13.34 -17.14
CA VAL A 731 -11.36 -13.67 -16.44
C VAL A 731 -10.89 -12.42 -15.67
N TYR A 732 -10.59 -12.61 -14.38
CA TYR A 732 -10.04 -11.53 -13.55
C TYR A 732 -8.52 -11.64 -13.48
N THR A 733 -7.85 -10.55 -13.84
CA THR A 733 -6.42 -10.36 -13.56
C THR A 733 -6.24 -9.16 -12.62
N SER A 734 -5.27 -9.23 -11.72
CA SER A 734 -5.07 -8.22 -10.67
C SER A 734 -4.83 -6.81 -11.26
N ASP A 735 -4.02 -6.73 -12.30
CA ASP A 735 -3.64 -5.48 -13.00
C ASP A 735 -4.85 -4.78 -13.64
N ILE A 736 -5.66 -5.51 -14.39
CA ILE A 736 -6.79 -4.97 -15.13
C ILE A 736 -7.98 -4.72 -14.19
N GLY A 737 -8.19 -5.60 -13.21
CA GLY A 737 -9.32 -5.53 -12.28
C GLY A 737 -9.32 -4.26 -11.45
N GLU A 738 -8.20 -3.98 -10.80
CA GLU A 738 -8.02 -2.80 -9.95
C GLU A 738 -8.15 -1.49 -10.75
N GLU A 739 -7.48 -1.41 -11.90
CA GLU A 739 -7.55 -0.24 -12.80
C GLU A 739 -9.00 0.06 -13.21
N LYS A 740 -9.76 -0.98 -13.56
CA LYS A 740 -11.16 -0.87 -13.98
C LYS A 740 -12.07 -0.40 -12.84
N ILE A 741 -11.85 -0.87 -11.61
CA ILE A 741 -12.61 -0.43 -10.42
C ILE A 741 -12.38 1.07 -10.17
N PHE A 742 -11.12 1.53 -10.17
CA PHE A 742 -10.82 2.95 -9.97
C PHE A 742 -11.36 3.83 -11.10
N ARG A 743 -11.25 3.37 -12.35
CA ARG A 743 -11.80 4.07 -13.52
C ARG A 743 -13.33 4.17 -13.43
N MET A 744 -13.99 3.12 -12.95
CA MET A 744 -15.43 3.10 -12.71
C MET A 744 -15.82 4.13 -11.65
N ALA A 745 -15.14 4.16 -10.51
CA ALA A 745 -15.39 5.14 -9.44
C ALA A 745 -15.23 6.59 -9.95
N ALA A 746 -14.19 6.84 -10.74
CA ALA A 746 -13.94 8.16 -11.35
C ALA A 746 -15.05 8.56 -12.35
N LYS A 747 -15.59 7.62 -13.13
CA LYS A 747 -16.72 7.87 -14.04
C LYS A 747 -18.01 8.12 -13.26
N LEU A 748 -18.34 7.30 -12.27
CA LEU A 748 -19.50 7.49 -11.40
C LEU A 748 -19.47 8.85 -10.70
N LYS A 749 -18.32 9.28 -10.20
CA LYS A 749 -18.16 10.59 -9.55
C LYS A 749 -18.46 11.77 -10.48
N ARG A 750 -18.24 11.63 -11.79
CA ARG A 750 -18.52 12.69 -12.78
C ARG A 750 -19.95 12.66 -13.29
N GLU A 751 -20.54 11.47 -13.43
CA GLU A 751 -21.79 11.27 -14.17
C GLU A 751 -23.01 10.96 -13.27
N ASN A 752 -22.79 10.45 -12.07
CA ASN A 752 -23.86 10.09 -11.13
C ASN A 752 -23.90 11.04 -9.91
N ASN A 753 -25.02 11.75 -9.75
CA ASN A 753 -25.19 12.74 -8.67
C ASN A 753 -25.39 12.13 -7.27
N TYR A 754 -25.61 10.81 -7.17
CA TYR A 754 -25.75 10.10 -5.91
C TYR A 754 -24.44 9.49 -5.44
N PHE A 755 -23.43 9.32 -6.30
CA PHE A 755 -22.16 8.72 -5.90
C PHE A 755 -21.33 9.71 -5.07
N LEU A 756 -20.83 9.25 -3.91
CA LEU A 756 -19.90 10.00 -3.08
C LEU A 756 -18.47 9.51 -3.31
N THR A 757 -18.22 8.24 -2.99
CA THR A 757 -16.92 7.60 -3.12
C THR A 757 -17.03 6.08 -3.20
N LEU A 758 -15.95 5.45 -3.67
CA LEU A 758 -15.68 4.04 -3.42
C LEU A 758 -15.12 3.95 -2.00
N THR A 759 -15.67 3.09 -1.14
CA THR A 759 -15.20 2.92 0.24
C THR A 759 -14.21 1.77 0.35
N ASP A 760 -14.50 0.65 -0.31
CA ASP A 760 -13.65 -0.54 -0.30
C ASP A 760 -13.96 -1.42 -1.53
N TRP A 761 -13.09 -2.36 -1.84
CA TRP A 761 -13.37 -3.46 -2.77
C TRP A 761 -12.56 -4.70 -2.36
N LYS A 762 -13.14 -5.88 -2.56
CA LYS A 762 -12.50 -7.15 -2.17
C LYS A 762 -12.74 -8.22 -3.21
N LEU A 763 -11.73 -9.05 -3.42
CA LEU A 763 -11.82 -10.26 -4.24
C LEU A 763 -11.80 -11.48 -3.33
N ASP A 764 -12.89 -12.24 -3.31
CA ASP A 764 -12.97 -13.53 -2.63
C ASP A 764 -12.57 -14.64 -3.61
N SER A 765 -11.41 -15.27 -3.38
CA SER A 765 -10.87 -16.29 -4.27
C SER A 765 -11.62 -17.62 -4.22
N GLU A 766 -12.12 -18.01 -3.05
CA GLU A 766 -12.87 -19.25 -2.86
C GLU A 766 -14.26 -19.16 -3.53
N GLN A 767 -14.96 -18.04 -3.33
CA GLN A 767 -16.29 -17.82 -3.91
C GLN A 767 -16.22 -17.24 -5.33
N LYS A 768 -15.02 -16.89 -5.83
CA LYS A 768 -14.78 -16.17 -7.08
C LYS A 768 -15.69 -14.93 -7.20
N THR A 769 -15.78 -14.16 -6.11
CA THR A 769 -16.72 -13.03 -5.97
C THR A 769 -15.98 -11.70 -5.83
N LEU A 770 -16.29 -10.75 -6.72
CA LEU A 770 -15.78 -9.37 -6.64
C LEU A 770 -16.80 -8.49 -5.90
N SER A 771 -16.47 -8.05 -4.69
CA SER A 771 -17.30 -7.14 -3.89
C SER A 771 -16.82 -5.70 -4.05
N ILE A 772 -17.74 -4.77 -4.35
CA ILE A 772 -17.48 -3.35 -4.53
C ILE A 772 -18.40 -2.56 -3.61
N ASP A 773 -17.81 -1.82 -2.68
CA ASP A 773 -18.52 -1.08 -1.67
C ASP A 773 -18.50 0.41 -2.02
N ILE A 774 -19.70 0.98 -2.20
CA ILE A 774 -19.86 2.38 -2.61
C ILE A 774 -20.66 3.16 -1.58
N GLU A 775 -20.29 4.42 -1.41
CA GLU A 775 -21.03 5.35 -0.57
C GLU A 775 -21.80 6.36 -1.43
N GLU A 776 -23.00 6.70 -0.99
CA GLU A 776 -23.88 7.66 -1.67
C GLU A 776 -23.99 8.99 -0.92
N GLN A 777 -24.18 10.08 -1.67
CA GLN A 777 -24.36 11.43 -1.16
C GLN A 777 -25.53 11.52 -0.15
N PRO A 778 -25.36 12.22 1.00
CA PRO A 778 -26.45 12.47 1.94
C PRO A 778 -27.55 13.36 1.34
N LEU A 779 -28.75 13.35 1.91
CA LEU A 779 -29.93 14.07 1.40
C LEU A 779 -29.77 15.60 1.37
N GLY A 780 -28.89 16.15 2.21
CA GLY A 780 -28.50 17.56 2.22
C GLY A 780 -27.34 17.83 3.18
N LYS A 781 -26.58 18.90 2.92
CA LYS A 781 -25.48 19.37 3.77
C LYS A 781 -25.95 20.58 4.57
N ILE A 782 -25.96 20.45 5.90
CA ILE A 782 -26.22 21.56 6.83
C ILE A 782 -24.89 22.30 7.06
N SER A 783 -24.93 23.64 7.06
CA SER A 783 -23.77 24.47 7.38
C SER A 783 -24.21 25.56 8.37
N PRO A 784 -23.80 25.48 9.65
CA PRO A 784 -24.11 26.51 10.65
C PRO A 784 -23.36 27.81 10.35
N HIS A 785 -23.97 28.94 10.70
CA HIS A 785 -23.47 30.30 10.48
C HIS A 785 -23.68 31.12 11.77
N PRO A 786 -22.81 30.97 12.79
CA PRO A 786 -22.87 31.81 13.98
C PRO A 786 -22.60 33.27 13.61
N THR A 787 -23.24 34.20 14.32
CA THR A 787 -23.07 35.65 14.10
C THR A 787 -22.53 36.28 15.37
N VAL A 788 -21.29 36.78 15.29
CA VAL A 788 -20.68 37.65 16.30
C VAL A 788 -20.14 38.87 15.58
N ASN A 789 -20.73 40.02 15.83
CA ASN A 789 -20.31 41.28 15.21
C ASN A 789 -20.42 42.43 16.23
N PHE A 790 -19.92 43.61 15.91
CA PHE A 790 -19.85 44.78 16.75
C PHE A 790 -19.79 46.00 15.85
N ASN A 791 -20.75 46.89 16.02
CA ASN A 791 -20.74 48.18 15.32
C ASN A 791 -21.31 49.29 16.20
N ARG A 792 -21.22 50.53 15.72
CA ARG A 792 -21.67 51.72 16.46
C ARG A 792 -23.20 51.79 16.67
N VAL A 793 -23.99 51.12 15.84
CA VAL A 793 -25.45 51.12 15.97
C VAL A 793 -25.89 50.13 17.04
N HIS A 794 -25.42 48.89 16.95
CA HIS A 794 -25.89 47.77 17.75
C HIS A 794 -25.02 47.47 18.96
N GLY A 795 -23.80 48.00 19.02
CA GLY A 795 -22.76 47.45 19.89
C GLY A 795 -22.49 46.00 19.53
N LEU A 796 -22.24 45.16 20.53
CA LEU A 796 -22.09 43.72 20.32
C LEU A 796 -23.39 43.12 19.78
N MET A 797 -23.28 42.36 18.71
CA MET A 797 -24.33 41.60 18.05
C MET A 797 -24.04 40.11 18.20
N LEU A 798 -25.03 39.38 18.70
CA LEU A 798 -24.93 37.93 18.88
C LEU A 798 -26.11 37.25 18.19
N GLY A 799 -25.85 36.18 17.47
CA GLY A 799 -26.86 35.46 16.72
C GLY A 799 -26.36 34.16 16.14
N GLY A 800 -27.24 33.53 15.36
CA GLY A 800 -26.92 32.31 14.66
C GLY A 800 -27.86 32.09 13.49
N GLY A 801 -27.40 31.27 12.57
CA GLY A 801 -28.17 30.83 11.42
C GLY A 801 -27.62 29.53 10.88
N ALA A 802 -28.26 29.02 9.83
CA ALA A 802 -27.82 27.85 9.11
C ALA A 802 -28.22 27.95 7.65
N GLN A 803 -27.50 27.23 6.80
CA GLN A 803 -27.96 26.91 5.45
C GLN A 803 -27.98 25.40 5.26
N VAL A 804 -28.95 24.92 4.50
CA VAL A 804 -29.08 23.53 4.08
C VAL A 804 -28.97 23.51 2.56
N THR A 805 -27.97 22.83 2.02
CA THR A 805 -27.79 22.65 0.58
C THR A 805 -28.19 21.24 0.18
N THR A 806 -28.98 21.09 -0.89
CA THR A 806 -29.36 19.79 -1.45
C THR A 806 -28.86 19.66 -2.88
N VAL A 807 -28.60 18.42 -3.30
CA VAL A 807 -28.27 18.06 -4.69
C VAL A 807 -29.49 17.55 -5.48
N PHE A 808 -30.67 17.46 -4.85
CA PHE A 808 -31.86 16.91 -5.48
C PHE A 808 -32.43 17.81 -6.60
N ALA A 809 -32.86 17.19 -7.71
CA ALA A 809 -33.53 17.83 -8.85
C ALA A 809 -32.81 19.10 -9.37
N GLY A 810 -31.50 19.02 -9.62
CA GLY A 810 -30.69 20.16 -10.05
C GLY A 810 -30.04 20.95 -8.91
N GLY A 811 -30.35 20.64 -7.65
CA GLY A 811 -29.77 21.26 -6.45
C GLY A 811 -30.53 22.50 -5.96
N GLY A 812 -30.25 22.93 -4.73
CA GLY A 812 -30.88 24.09 -4.10
C GLY A 812 -30.33 24.37 -2.71
N ARG A 813 -30.64 25.53 -2.14
CA ARG A 813 -30.33 25.85 -0.74
C ARG A 813 -31.50 26.53 -0.04
N LEU A 814 -31.65 26.25 1.25
CA LEU A 814 -32.49 27.00 2.18
C LEU A 814 -31.55 27.60 3.24
N TYR A 815 -31.71 28.87 3.57
CA TYR A 815 -30.85 29.53 4.55
C TYR A 815 -31.65 30.49 5.42
N GLY A 816 -31.20 30.70 6.65
CA GLY A 816 -31.81 31.65 7.54
C GLY A 816 -30.99 31.89 8.79
N GLY A 817 -31.20 33.04 9.42
CA GLY A 817 -30.50 33.41 10.63
C GLY A 817 -31.12 34.60 11.32
N ALA A 818 -30.82 34.75 12.60
CA ALA A 818 -31.23 35.88 13.41
C ALA A 818 -30.11 36.31 14.36
N SER A 819 -29.98 37.61 14.58
CA SER A 819 -29.01 38.19 15.50
C SER A 819 -29.59 39.37 16.26
N TYR A 820 -29.19 39.52 17.52
CA TYR A 820 -29.64 40.57 18.41
C TYR A 820 -28.53 41.58 18.72
N GLY A 821 -28.81 42.86 18.49
CA GLY A 821 -27.94 43.97 18.86
C GLY A 821 -28.17 44.41 20.31
N ILE A 822 -27.15 44.31 21.16
CA ILE A 822 -27.28 44.52 22.60
C ILE A 822 -27.55 45.99 22.94
N SER A 823 -26.84 46.93 22.31
CA SER A 823 -26.98 48.37 22.60
C SER A 823 -28.24 48.97 21.97
N SER A 824 -28.58 48.58 20.74
CA SER A 824 -29.78 49.08 20.05
C SER A 824 -31.08 48.41 20.53
N LYS A 825 -30.98 47.23 21.15
CA LYS A 825 -32.12 46.35 21.48
C LYS A 825 -32.98 45.99 20.27
N SER A 826 -32.33 45.71 19.13
CA SER A 826 -33.01 45.39 17.88
C SER A 826 -32.57 44.04 17.31
N TRP A 827 -33.49 43.36 16.64
CA TRP A 827 -33.25 42.10 15.96
C TRP A 827 -33.00 42.31 14.46
N ASN A 828 -32.02 41.57 13.95
CA ASN A 828 -31.87 41.30 12.53
C ASN A 828 -32.29 39.85 12.29
N SER A 829 -32.98 39.61 11.18
CA SER A 829 -33.48 38.29 10.82
C SER A 829 -33.61 38.15 9.31
N GLN A 830 -33.30 36.98 8.78
CA GLN A 830 -33.52 36.67 7.37
C GLN A 830 -33.83 35.19 7.16
N LEU A 831 -34.60 34.92 6.12
CA LEU A 831 -34.92 33.58 5.65
C LEU A 831 -35.02 33.63 4.13
N GLY A 832 -34.28 32.77 3.44
CA GLY A 832 -34.25 32.71 1.99
C GLY A 832 -34.08 31.30 1.45
N ALA A 833 -34.46 31.12 0.19
CA ALA A 833 -34.32 29.87 -0.52
C ALA A 833 -33.89 30.12 -1.97
N GLU A 834 -33.10 29.21 -2.50
CA GLU A 834 -32.71 29.18 -3.91
C GLU A 834 -32.88 27.78 -4.48
N LYS A 835 -33.34 27.72 -5.72
CA LYS A 835 -33.41 26.53 -6.52
C LYS A 835 -32.64 26.78 -7.81
N TRP A 836 -31.68 25.91 -8.14
CA TRP A 836 -31.03 25.97 -9.44
C TRP A 836 -31.36 24.74 -10.29
N PHE A 837 -31.40 24.97 -11.58
CA PHE A 837 -31.71 24.00 -12.62
C PHE A 837 -30.52 23.90 -13.57
N PHE A 838 -30.28 22.70 -14.09
CA PHE A 838 -29.18 22.37 -15.03
C PHE A 838 -27.77 22.43 -14.43
N ASN A 839 -26.89 21.49 -14.84
CA ASN A 839 -25.54 21.37 -14.25
C ASN A 839 -24.49 22.28 -14.92
N ARG A 840 -24.57 22.49 -16.25
CA ARG A 840 -23.55 23.23 -17.02
C ARG A 840 -23.80 24.75 -17.11
N HIS A 841 -25.06 25.15 -17.30
CA HIS A 841 -25.49 26.55 -17.39
C HIS A 841 -26.64 26.78 -16.41
N ARG A 842 -26.28 26.95 -15.13
CA ARG A 842 -27.25 27.01 -14.04
C ARG A 842 -28.25 28.15 -14.24
N PHE A 843 -29.53 27.82 -14.14
CA PHE A 843 -30.61 28.78 -14.01
C PHE A 843 -31.11 28.75 -12.56
N THR A 844 -31.00 29.86 -11.84
CA THR A 844 -31.33 29.96 -10.42
C THR A 844 -32.57 30.83 -10.22
N VAL A 845 -33.51 30.33 -9.41
CA VAL A 845 -34.66 31.06 -8.89
C VAL A 845 -34.47 31.19 -7.39
N GLY A 846 -34.52 32.40 -6.85
CA GLY A 846 -34.35 32.62 -5.42
C GLY A 846 -35.27 33.69 -4.86
N GLY A 847 -35.44 33.67 -3.55
CA GLY A 847 -36.17 34.70 -2.82
C GLY A 847 -35.78 34.72 -1.35
N GLN A 848 -35.89 35.88 -0.73
CA GLN A 848 -35.67 36.05 0.70
C GLN A 848 -36.58 37.10 1.32
N ILE A 849 -36.95 36.87 2.57
CA ILE A 849 -37.57 37.84 3.47
C ILE A 849 -36.55 38.25 4.52
N HIS A 850 -36.52 39.54 4.87
CA HIS A 850 -35.44 40.03 5.72
C HIS A 850 -35.80 41.30 6.51
N LYS A 851 -35.12 41.45 7.65
CA LYS A 851 -34.97 42.66 8.44
C LYS A 851 -33.50 42.75 8.82
N LEU A 852 -32.77 43.68 8.22
CA LEU A 852 -31.32 43.73 8.28
C LEU A 852 -30.83 45.13 8.63
N THR A 853 -29.68 45.16 9.29
CA THR A 853 -28.82 46.33 9.31
C THR A 853 -27.85 46.20 8.16
N ASP A 854 -27.95 47.11 7.21
CA ASP A 854 -27.21 47.04 5.94
C ASP A 854 -26.37 48.31 5.73
N THR A 855 -25.48 48.26 4.75
CA THR A 855 -24.57 49.34 4.38
C THR A 855 -24.35 49.40 2.88
N ASN A 856 -24.03 50.60 2.36
CA ASN A 856 -23.62 50.78 0.97
C ASN A 856 -22.10 50.73 0.78
N ASP A 857 -21.33 50.63 1.86
CA ASP A 857 -19.85 50.74 1.87
C ASP A 857 -19.14 49.40 1.60
N LEU A 858 -19.83 48.49 0.90
CA LEU A 858 -19.34 47.15 0.57
C LEU A 858 -18.07 47.25 -0.28
N GLY A 859 -16.96 46.74 0.26
CA GLY A 859 -15.66 46.68 -0.42
C GLY A 859 -14.61 47.69 0.05
N LEU A 860 -14.92 48.55 1.03
CA LEU A 860 -13.93 49.41 1.69
C LEU A 860 -13.11 48.64 2.75
N LEU A 861 -13.79 47.85 3.59
CA LEU A 861 -13.21 46.97 4.61
C LEU A 861 -13.99 45.66 4.69
N SER A 862 -13.36 44.60 5.19
CA SER A 862 -14.07 43.36 5.52
C SER A 862 -14.89 43.51 6.82
N GLU A 863 -15.92 42.66 6.99
CA GLU A 863 -16.76 42.67 8.20
C GLU A 863 -15.95 42.44 9.49
N GLY A 864 -14.89 41.62 9.41
CA GLY A 864 -13.98 41.40 10.54
C GLY A 864 -13.07 42.60 10.84
N GLU A 865 -12.66 43.36 9.83
CA GLU A 865 -11.86 44.57 10.02
C GLU A 865 -12.69 45.72 10.59
N ASP A 866 -13.93 45.93 10.10
CA ASP A 866 -14.84 46.94 10.68
C ASP A 866 -15.24 46.56 12.12
N PHE A 867 -15.45 45.27 12.38
CA PHE A 867 -15.67 44.74 13.74
C PHE A 867 -14.52 45.12 14.68
N LEU A 868 -13.28 44.76 14.33
CA LEU A 868 -12.11 45.02 15.18
C LEU A 868 -11.81 46.52 15.28
N GLY A 869 -11.92 47.27 14.18
CA GLY A 869 -11.74 48.72 14.16
C GLY A 869 -12.73 49.44 15.09
N SER A 870 -14.00 49.06 14.99
CA SER A 870 -15.07 49.60 15.83
C SER A 870 -14.92 49.19 17.29
N ALA A 871 -14.61 47.92 17.59
CA ALA A 871 -14.52 47.42 18.95
C ALA A 871 -13.25 47.88 19.69
N LEU A 872 -12.10 47.85 19.02
CA LEU A 872 -10.81 48.16 19.64
C LEU A 872 -10.53 49.66 19.67
N PHE A 873 -10.68 50.34 18.53
CA PHE A 873 -10.28 51.74 18.37
C PHE A 873 -11.47 52.70 18.34
N GLY A 874 -12.69 52.18 18.12
CA GLY A 874 -13.89 52.98 17.90
C GLY A 874 -13.86 53.73 16.58
N GLU A 875 -13.10 53.21 15.61
CA GLU A 875 -13.08 53.68 14.23
C GLU A 875 -14.15 52.92 13.47
N ALA A 876 -15.25 53.60 13.15
CA ALA A 876 -16.38 53.02 12.43
C ALA A 876 -16.46 53.65 11.03
N PHE A 877 -16.19 52.84 10.01
CA PHE A 877 -16.10 53.30 8.62
C PHE A 877 -17.42 53.17 7.90
N GLU A 878 -18.16 52.09 8.14
CA GLU A 878 -19.46 51.82 7.51
C GLU A 878 -20.57 52.76 8.01
N ASP A 879 -21.42 53.19 7.08
CA ASP A 879 -22.68 53.89 7.34
C ASP A 879 -23.86 52.90 7.27
N TYR A 880 -24.61 52.83 8.37
CA TYR A 880 -25.61 51.78 8.61
C TYR A 880 -27.04 52.29 8.46
N PHE A 881 -27.92 51.49 7.87
CA PHE A 881 -29.36 51.75 7.82
C PHE A 881 -30.15 50.45 8.02
N GLU A 882 -31.41 50.57 8.43
CA GLU A 882 -32.31 49.42 8.54
C GLU A 882 -32.98 49.18 7.18
N ARG A 883 -32.98 47.93 6.72
CA ARG A 883 -33.70 47.48 5.54
C ARG A 883 -34.65 46.34 5.91
N LYS A 884 -35.94 46.51 5.65
CA LYS A 884 -36.96 45.53 5.98
C LYS A 884 -37.89 45.29 4.79
N GLY A 885 -37.96 44.04 4.34
CA GLY A 885 -38.76 43.72 3.17
C GLY A 885 -38.48 42.33 2.63
N TYR A 886 -38.64 42.19 1.33
CA TYR A 886 -38.40 40.94 0.62
C TYR A 886 -37.84 41.21 -0.78
N GLU A 887 -37.13 40.23 -1.30
CA GLU A 887 -36.65 40.26 -2.67
C GLU A 887 -36.79 38.88 -3.31
N VAL A 888 -36.94 38.89 -4.64
CA VAL A 888 -36.92 37.68 -5.49
C VAL A 888 -35.99 37.92 -6.65
N TRP A 889 -35.30 36.88 -7.10
CA TRP A 889 -34.40 37.00 -8.24
C TRP A 889 -34.40 35.77 -9.14
N LEU A 890 -34.06 36.04 -10.39
CA LEU A 890 -33.75 35.06 -11.41
C LEU A 890 -32.32 35.29 -11.86
N GLN A 891 -31.52 34.24 -11.96
CA GLN A 891 -30.12 34.34 -12.40
C GLN A 891 -29.82 33.26 -13.42
N GLN A 892 -29.29 33.66 -14.58
CA GLN A 892 -28.83 32.75 -15.62
C GLN A 892 -27.30 32.81 -15.72
N GLN A 893 -26.65 31.68 -15.52
CA GLN A 893 -25.23 31.51 -15.83
C GLN A 893 -25.07 31.30 -17.35
N LEU A 894 -24.45 32.25 -18.05
CA LEU A 894 -24.27 32.19 -19.50
C LEU A 894 -23.03 31.37 -19.87
N THR A 895 -21.91 31.60 -19.16
CA THR A 895 -20.65 30.84 -19.27
C THR A 895 -20.11 30.54 -17.88
N SER A 896 -19.00 29.80 -17.75
CA SER A 896 -18.33 29.60 -16.45
C SER A 896 -17.85 30.89 -15.78
N SER A 897 -17.81 32.01 -16.51
CA SER A 897 -17.31 33.30 -16.06
C SER A 897 -18.32 34.45 -16.17
N THR A 898 -19.54 34.23 -16.67
CA THR A 898 -20.53 35.30 -16.89
C THR A 898 -21.93 34.91 -16.44
N SER A 899 -22.65 35.87 -15.85
CA SER A 899 -24.04 35.70 -15.41
C SER A 899 -24.88 36.95 -15.63
N VAL A 900 -26.19 36.76 -15.78
CA VAL A 900 -27.20 37.82 -15.76
C VAL A 900 -28.16 37.54 -14.62
N LYS A 901 -28.45 38.56 -13.79
CA LYS A 901 -29.40 38.48 -12.68
C LYS A 901 -30.45 39.58 -12.80
N VAL A 902 -31.71 39.19 -12.62
CA VAL A 902 -32.85 40.11 -12.49
C VAL A 902 -33.37 39.97 -11.08
N ARG A 903 -33.40 41.08 -10.33
CA ARG A 903 -33.86 41.16 -8.94
C ARG A 903 -35.04 42.10 -8.84
N TYR A 904 -36.08 41.70 -8.13
CA TYR A 904 -37.15 42.57 -7.65
C TYR A 904 -37.03 42.70 -6.13
N ALA A 905 -37.12 43.92 -5.60
CA ALA A 905 -37.08 44.19 -4.16
C ALA A 905 -38.18 45.17 -3.76
N ASP A 906 -38.77 44.93 -2.59
CA ASP A 906 -39.78 45.78 -1.93
C ASP A 906 -39.37 45.96 -0.47
N ASP A 907 -38.61 47.03 -0.23
CA ASP A 907 -37.87 47.25 1.01
C ASP A 907 -38.22 48.61 1.63
N GLU A 908 -38.54 48.61 2.92
CA GLU A 908 -38.66 49.78 3.78
C GLU A 908 -37.28 50.13 4.35
N TYR A 909 -36.84 51.37 4.12
CA TYR A 909 -35.57 51.91 4.58
C TYR A 909 -35.79 52.88 5.74
N SER A 910 -34.98 52.76 6.78
CA SER A 910 -35.06 53.64 7.95
C SER A 910 -33.69 53.97 8.53
N SER A 911 -33.56 55.20 8.99
CA SER A 911 -32.36 55.70 9.66
C SER A 911 -32.07 54.95 10.95
N LEU A 912 -30.82 54.53 11.13
CA LEU A 912 -30.33 53.98 12.38
C LEU A 912 -29.52 55.02 13.15
N PHE A 913 -29.68 55.04 14.47
CA PHE A 913 -28.96 55.97 15.34
C PHE A 913 -27.83 55.25 16.07
N ILE A 914 -26.78 56.00 16.41
CA ILE A 914 -25.73 55.50 17.28
C ILE A 914 -26.32 55.21 18.67
N ASN A 915 -26.29 53.95 19.09
CA ASN A 915 -26.68 53.54 20.44
C ASN A 915 -25.47 53.09 21.28
N ASN A 916 -24.28 53.09 20.68
CA ASN A 916 -23.08 52.61 21.31
C ASN A 916 -21.87 53.52 21.01
N ASN A 917 -21.22 54.01 22.07
CA ASN A 917 -19.97 54.80 22.00
C ASN A 917 -18.77 54.06 22.60
N TRP A 918 -18.91 52.77 22.89
CA TRP A 918 -17.85 51.97 23.51
C TRP A 918 -16.76 51.61 22.51
N SER A 919 -15.50 51.64 22.97
CA SER A 919 -14.32 51.06 22.31
C SER A 919 -13.26 50.77 23.37
N LEU A 920 -12.43 49.75 23.17
CA LEU A 920 -11.46 49.30 24.17
C LEU A 920 -10.34 50.31 24.46
N PHE A 921 -9.62 50.76 23.43
CA PHE A 921 -8.41 51.58 23.60
C PHE A 921 -8.69 53.08 23.63
N ASN A 922 -9.81 53.53 23.05
CA ASN A 922 -10.13 54.95 22.92
C ASN A 922 -11.48 55.32 23.58
N PRO A 923 -11.76 54.96 24.85
CA PRO A 923 -13.08 55.13 25.47
C PRO A 923 -13.50 56.60 25.64
N SER A 924 -12.53 57.52 25.71
CA SER A 924 -12.77 58.95 25.93
C SER A 924 -12.82 59.77 24.64
N MET A 925 -12.51 59.16 23.48
CA MET A 925 -12.55 59.88 22.20
C MET A 925 -13.98 59.98 21.67
N PRO A 926 -14.42 61.17 21.21
CA PRO A 926 -15.71 61.31 20.53
C PRO A 926 -15.79 60.37 19.33
N LYS A 927 -16.84 59.56 19.26
CA LYS A 927 -17.07 58.63 18.15
C LYS A 927 -17.91 59.30 17.06
N ARG A 928 -17.64 58.95 15.80
CA ARG A 928 -18.40 59.43 14.65
C ARG A 928 -19.85 58.93 14.79
N GLY A 929 -20.82 59.83 14.61
CA GLY A 929 -22.24 59.48 14.58
C GLY A 929 -22.62 58.71 13.32
N ASN A 930 -23.79 58.06 13.32
CA ASN A 930 -24.34 57.43 12.12
C ASN A 930 -25.13 58.46 11.30
N PRO A 931 -24.82 58.65 10.01
CA PRO A 931 -25.59 59.55 9.14
C PRO A 931 -27.05 59.12 9.02
N ARG A 932 -27.94 60.11 8.83
CA ARG A 932 -29.36 59.84 8.51
C ARG A 932 -29.51 59.59 7.02
N ILE A 933 -30.46 58.73 6.68
CA ILE A 933 -30.93 58.53 5.30
C ILE A 933 -32.33 59.14 5.14
N ASP A 934 -32.78 59.24 3.90
CA ASP A 934 -34.19 59.54 3.62
C ASP A 934 -35.00 58.26 3.84
N ASP A 935 -35.80 58.25 4.91
CA ASP A 935 -36.65 57.11 5.26
C ASP A 935 -37.80 56.96 4.24
N GLY A 936 -38.16 55.71 3.91
CA GLY A 936 -39.29 55.41 3.04
C GLY A 936 -39.21 54.05 2.35
N VAL A 937 -40.19 53.75 1.49
CA VAL A 937 -40.28 52.48 0.77
C VAL A 937 -39.68 52.60 -0.63
N ILE A 938 -38.69 51.77 -0.93
CA ILE A 938 -38.12 51.61 -2.27
C ILE A 938 -38.62 50.30 -2.86
N ARG A 939 -39.24 50.40 -4.04
CA ARG A 939 -39.54 49.25 -4.90
C ARG A 939 -38.74 49.35 -6.16
N SER A 940 -37.91 48.37 -6.42
CA SER A 940 -37.00 48.42 -7.56
C SER A 940 -36.92 47.09 -8.31
N ILE A 941 -36.65 47.22 -9.61
CA ILE A 941 -36.14 46.13 -10.44
C ILE A 941 -34.68 46.45 -10.74
N THR A 942 -33.79 45.50 -10.42
CA THR A 942 -32.38 45.56 -10.76
C THR A 942 -32.07 44.51 -11.82
N ILE A 943 -31.46 44.91 -12.93
CA ILE A 943 -30.85 44.01 -13.90
C ILE A 943 -29.34 44.15 -13.74
N SER A 944 -28.63 43.06 -13.43
CA SER A 944 -27.18 43.03 -13.36
C SER A 944 -26.57 42.03 -14.33
N TYR A 945 -25.41 42.41 -14.86
CA TYR A 945 -24.52 41.56 -15.65
C TYR A 945 -23.17 41.49 -14.92
N GLU A 946 -22.71 40.28 -14.66
CA GLU A 946 -21.49 40.02 -13.91
C GLU A 946 -20.55 39.17 -14.74
N PHE A 947 -19.26 39.48 -14.69
CA PHE A 947 -18.23 38.62 -15.24
C PHE A 947 -17.00 38.54 -14.32
N ASP A 948 -16.48 37.33 -14.12
CA ASP A 948 -15.31 37.08 -13.30
C ASP A 948 -14.41 36.02 -13.99
N THR A 949 -13.28 36.50 -14.50
CA THR A 949 -12.23 35.74 -15.20
C THR A 949 -10.93 35.69 -14.40
N ARG A 950 -10.96 36.05 -13.10
CA ARG A 950 -9.78 35.96 -12.23
C ARG A 950 -9.27 34.52 -12.16
N ASN A 951 -7.96 34.36 -12.24
CA ASN A 951 -7.28 33.07 -12.16
C ASN A 951 -7.40 32.43 -10.76
N VAL A 952 -7.35 33.25 -9.71
CA VAL A 952 -7.64 32.88 -8.33
C VAL A 952 -8.77 33.76 -7.83
N LYS A 953 -9.87 33.15 -7.37
CA LYS A 953 -11.09 33.85 -6.94
C LYS A 953 -11.25 33.72 -5.44
N GLN A 954 -11.39 34.85 -4.75
CA GLN A 954 -11.77 34.91 -3.35
C GLN A 954 -13.15 35.54 -3.21
N PHE A 955 -13.90 35.04 -2.24
CA PHE A 955 -15.25 35.47 -1.94
C PHE A 955 -15.41 35.68 -0.43
N ALA A 956 -16.24 36.65 -0.06
CA ALA A 956 -16.73 36.83 1.30
C ALA A 956 -18.23 36.52 1.34
N THR A 957 -18.72 36.11 2.51
CA THR A 957 -20.14 35.89 2.73
C THR A 957 -20.65 36.92 3.72
N ARG A 958 -21.64 37.72 3.34
CA ARG A 958 -22.37 38.62 4.24
C ARG A 958 -23.86 38.35 4.06
N ASN A 959 -24.58 38.13 5.15
CA ASN A 959 -26.01 37.83 5.12
C ASN A 959 -26.39 36.64 4.18
N PHE A 960 -25.61 35.54 4.19
CA PHE A 960 -25.74 34.38 3.28
C PHE A 960 -25.58 34.66 1.78
N HIS A 961 -25.24 35.90 1.40
CA HIS A 961 -24.91 36.26 0.03
C HIS A 961 -23.40 36.27 -0.15
N ILE A 962 -22.97 35.67 -1.26
CA ILE A 962 -21.56 35.54 -1.61
C ILE A 962 -21.21 36.72 -2.52
N TYR A 963 -20.16 37.45 -2.16
CA TYR A 963 -19.66 38.56 -2.94
C TYR A 963 -18.17 38.37 -3.24
N PRO A 964 -17.72 38.69 -4.46
CA PRO A 964 -16.30 38.61 -4.82
C PRO A 964 -15.50 39.68 -4.06
N VAL A 965 -14.41 39.27 -3.41
CA VAL A 965 -13.48 40.19 -2.74
C VAL A 965 -12.08 40.12 -3.38
N PRO A 966 -11.27 41.19 -3.29
CA PRO A 966 -9.88 41.14 -3.73
C PRO A 966 -9.11 40.03 -3.01
N SER A 967 -8.27 39.29 -3.73
CA SER A 967 -7.31 38.35 -3.15
C SER A 967 -5.88 38.82 -3.39
N GLY A 968 -5.03 38.72 -2.37
CA GLY A 968 -3.59 38.90 -2.54
C GLY A 968 -2.96 37.89 -3.51
N GLN A 969 -3.63 36.76 -3.77
CA GLN A 969 -3.16 35.71 -4.68
C GLN A 969 -3.68 35.86 -6.13
N THR A 970 -4.62 36.76 -6.41
CA THR A 970 -5.11 36.98 -7.78
C THR A 970 -4.05 37.68 -8.62
N GLN A 971 -3.40 36.95 -9.53
CA GLN A 971 -2.33 37.49 -10.38
C GLN A 971 -2.84 38.03 -11.72
N ASN A 972 -3.92 37.48 -12.28
CA ASN A 972 -4.40 37.85 -13.61
C ASN A 972 -5.91 37.65 -13.75
N GLY A 973 -6.57 38.52 -14.49
CA GLY A 973 -7.96 38.37 -14.91
C GLY A 973 -8.77 39.66 -14.78
N TRP A 974 -10.05 39.59 -15.07
CA TRP A 974 -10.99 40.69 -14.95
C TRP A 974 -12.16 40.32 -14.07
N GLN A 975 -12.62 41.29 -13.29
CA GLN A 975 -13.88 41.23 -12.57
C GLN A 975 -14.70 42.46 -12.98
N GLY A 976 -15.96 42.27 -13.34
CA GLY A 976 -16.86 43.36 -13.66
C GLY A 976 -18.28 43.10 -13.20
N TYR A 977 -18.93 44.18 -12.77
CA TYR A 977 -20.31 44.24 -12.36
C TYR A 977 -20.95 45.46 -12.99
N PHE A 978 -21.96 45.24 -13.82
CA PHE A 978 -22.82 46.29 -14.36
C PHE A 978 -24.22 46.07 -13.84
N SER A 979 -24.87 47.11 -13.31
CA SER A 979 -26.30 47.05 -12.99
C SER A 979 -27.04 48.31 -13.33
N MET A 980 -28.31 48.12 -13.67
CA MET A 980 -29.32 49.15 -13.80
C MET A 980 -30.43 48.83 -12.81
N GLU A 981 -30.64 49.73 -11.85
CA GLU A 981 -31.74 49.67 -10.90
C GLU A 981 -32.73 50.78 -11.23
N TYR A 982 -33.98 50.39 -11.47
CA TYR A 982 -35.08 51.32 -11.68
C TYR A 982 -36.05 51.22 -10.51
N ALA A 983 -36.22 52.32 -9.78
CA ALA A 983 -37.21 52.50 -8.73
C ALA A 983 -38.19 53.59 -9.19
N GLY A 984 -39.47 53.28 -9.34
CA GLY A 984 -40.43 54.23 -9.93
C GLY A 984 -41.79 54.19 -9.26
N ARG A 985 -42.41 55.36 -9.09
CA ARG A 985 -43.74 55.50 -8.47
C ARG A 985 -44.86 54.85 -9.28
N GLU A 986 -44.66 54.71 -10.59
CA GLU A 986 -45.63 54.13 -11.53
C GLU A 986 -45.26 52.74 -12.04
N LEU A 987 -44.08 52.20 -11.69
CA LEU A 987 -43.53 50.93 -12.19
C LEU A 987 -44.51 49.76 -12.08
N PHE A 988 -45.42 49.84 -11.11
CA PHE A 988 -46.41 48.81 -10.81
C PHE A 988 -47.83 49.35 -10.71
N ALA A 989 -48.17 50.52 -11.27
CA ALA A 989 -49.50 51.12 -11.09
C ALA A 989 -50.67 50.11 -11.27
N LEU A 990 -50.58 49.26 -12.30
CA LEU A 990 -51.53 48.15 -12.56
C LEU A 990 -51.58 47.08 -11.46
N LEU A 991 -50.43 46.65 -10.90
CA LEU A 991 -50.36 45.67 -9.81
C LEU A 991 -50.70 46.29 -8.45
N THR A 992 -50.38 47.57 -8.28
CA THR A 992 -50.62 48.37 -7.07
C THR A 992 -52.13 48.56 -6.86
N ASP A 993 -52.85 48.86 -7.95
CA ASP A 993 -54.30 49.02 -7.94
C ASP A 993 -55.03 47.66 -7.85
N ALA A 994 -54.49 46.59 -8.45
CA ALA A 994 -55.11 45.26 -8.43
C ALA A 994 -54.93 44.49 -7.10
N PHE A 995 -53.83 44.71 -6.37
CA PHE A 995 -53.49 43.99 -5.14
C PHE A 995 -53.43 44.89 -3.89
N GLY A 996 -53.79 46.18 -4.00
CA GLY A 996 -53.84 47.12 -2.86
C GLY A 996 -52.47 47.44 -2.25
N LEU A 997 -51.39 47.37 -3.04
CA LEU A 997 -50.03 47.65 -2.56
C LEU A 997 -49.85 49.18 -2.38
N ARG A 998 -49.04 49.64 -1.42
CA ARG A 998 -48.74 51.09 -1.26
C ARG A 998 -47.83 51.58 -2.39
N LYS A 999 -47.93 52.80 -2.93
CA LYS A 999 -46.92 53.28 -3.91
C LYS A 999 -45.54 53.43 -3.23
N GLY A 1000 -44.46 53.20 -3.97
CA GLY A 1000 -43.10 53.48 -3.47
C GLY A 1000 -42.87 54.99 -3.34
N ASP A 1001 -42.02 55.40 -2.40
CA ASP A 1001 -41.84 56.82 -2.08
C ASP A 1001 -40.83 57.52 -3.01
N PHE A 1002 -39.94 56.74 -3.63
CA PHE A 1002 -38.82 57.22 -4.44
C PHE A 1002 -38.99 56.92 -5.94
N ASP A 1003 -38.45 57.81 -6.77
CA ASP A 1003 -38.43 57.68 -8.23
C ASP A 1003 -37.03 58.03 -8.76
N PHE A 1004 -36.24 57.01 -9.11
CA PHE A 1004 -34.89 57.16 -9.62
C PHE A 1004 -34.48 55.99 -10.51
N THR A 1005 -33.48 56.24 -11.36
CA THR A 1005 -32.72 55.19 -12.04
C THR A 1005 -31.27 55.28 -11.61
N LEU A 1006 -30.72 54.18 -11.10
CA LEU A 1006 -29.34 54.09 -10.63
C LEU A 1006 -28.57 53.12 -11.53
N TYR A 1007 -27.48 53.60 -12.09
CA TYR A 1007 -26.54 52.80 -12.87
C TYR A 1007 -25.28 52.58 -12.04
N LYS A 1008 -24.89 51.32 -11.83
CA LYS A 1008 -23.63 50.97 -11.16
C LYS A 1008 -22.72 50.25 -12.15
N PHE A 1009 -21.46 50.66 -12.20
CA PHE A 1009 -20.45 50.03 -13.03
C PHE A 1009 -19.15 49.91 -12.24
N TYR A 1010 -18.73 48.67 -11.98
CA TYR A 1010 -17.45 48.34 -11.39
C TYR A 1010 -16.68 47.47 -12.37
N ILE A 1011 -15.43 47.83 -12.62
CA ILE A 1011 -14.51 46.99 -13.39
C ILE A 1011 -13.14 47.02 -12.72
N THR A 1012 -12.62 45.85 -12.43
CA THR A 1012 -11.32 45.65 -11.80
C THR A 1012 -10.48 44.75 -12.69
N ARG A 1013 -9.29 45.25 -13.05
CA ARG A 1013 -8.31 44.50 -13.82
C ARG A 1013 -7.15 44.10 -12.91
N TYR A 1014 -6.92 42.79 -12.81
CA TYR A 1014 -5.76 42.23 -12.14
C TYR A 1014 -4.66 41.98 -13.18
N ASN A 1015 -3.52 42.65 -13.01
CA ASN A 1015 -2.33 42.50 -13.85
C ASN A 1015 -1.17 42.04 -12.99
N ARG A 1016 -0.46 41.00 -13.44
CA ARG A 1016 0.82 40.61 -12.87
C ARG A 1016 1.87 41.62 -13.33
N LEU A 1017 2.47 42.36 -12.39
CA LEU A 1017 3.50 43.37 -12.70
C LEU A 1017 4.91 42.78 -12.63
N SER A 1018 5.13 41.68 -11.87
CA SER A 1018 6.40 40.95 -11.88
C SER A 1018 6.24 39.48 -11.45
N THR A 1019 7.29 38.67 -11.64
CA THR A 1019 7.35 37.30 -11.13
C THR A 1019 7.56 37.22 -9.61
N ARG A 1020 8.00 38.30 -8.97
CA ARG A 1020 8.33 38.41 -7.53
C ARG A 1020 7.32 39.22 -6.71
N GLN A 1021 6.12 39.43 -7.24
CA GLN A 1021 5.09 40.20 -6.56
C GLN A 1021 4.41 39.30 -5.51
N THR A 1022 5.06 39.14 -4.36
CA THR A 1022 4.48 38.54 -3.14
C THR A 1022 3.86 39.63 -2.28
N LEU A 1023 2.61 39.44 -1.88
CA LEU A 1023 1.95 40.19 -0.79
C LEU A 1023 2.13 39.41 0.50
#